data_AF-A0A5C2M6W9-F1
#
_entry.id   AF-A0A5C2M6W9-F1
#
_cell.length_a   1.000
_cell.length_b   1.000
_cell.length_c   1.000
_cell.angle_alpha   90.00
_cell.angle_beta   90.00
_cell.angle_gamma   90.00
#
_symmetry.space_group_name_H-M   'P 1'
#
loop_
_entity.id
_entity.type
_entity.pdbx_description
1 polymer ?
#
loop_
_entity_poly.entity_id
_entity_poly.type
_entity_poly.pdbx_seq_one_letter_code
_entity_poly.pdbx_strand_id
1 'polypeptide(L)'
;MYYERKLFALLHDPYLKALYRNKALKGPWQQVSCLNQHAQDLQNWWNHHGGVTADHIASASDRLSFQRGMSTPPTTTANITQVEIRHPITGAKSNLNFAFAGSLSDENLADIEAQSIWSEIRQETDAEKVFWWFWRFYGEAIAGDRGIKGQAVYAKDILLLPSDTRIPDCPLEAHTSITAALAGTLFPRNASNGDKPQHPWLLMFSFSPVQEFIKSSRKLLDFWSGSYLLHYLSAKACWFLAERYGPDVVITPNLYNQTIIDAFLLQKYPDFEPYFEEFGIPKPVEAQGQPSSSLVTAGFPNVITALIPEQDKDMIGKELQDHLRETWLNLGKNVREAIKTKVRSGYEDCHWIAHIEAWIDTQFPAAEQEELKKEFLSWQQGGRWEWNALWQAQLENFWESYWIALPLGEPTQPLTCQRGASTYPTWKTAQTTLAKAEAPLPTQVEENVYATINVGTWWPLLQQRLGAALSAVKNTRNWQFPASPGERSSISGAYSALHPNLLYRDPFREGHGLPASSLRLFWYVMSQAFPGLFNGSERLNAIEVTKRMAWKHGGVAESLGVACPEEDYENLVRFPNASSIAAARIMVRYPNQVKRYWRELNHEFTADLDLQPYRDRFNSTTRRPTQIPQVDAKLGDYNGVMFSAKWLAEALGLDSKQELAELRRAVNQTQKRVGWGDRSPADWWCILLADGDGMGNYVRGHKLEKYREYLATNIASQINQNPNLQPWKTLINQTPKRMGPATHVGLNRALLDFSNRLVPYLVEQRHCGRVVYSGGDDVMAVLPLEDALSVIHLLRQAWCGGTDPAGEFEPHGDYWQTVQDSTAAEVLGMRRLFTMGKGATMSMGVVIAYRSVPLPTVLENLWQAEKERAKKLPGKDGLCFRVLYGSGNVLEAVLKGELLAAWRELLEQANDDVSPLLYRLVTELPQHCWLSKERVIEKAIASIANRREKDIPSELIEQLCQCCNQWEDWALQHEGQLGTDLQDLLNLLRLMAFFIDKRFVPPGSNQDGIDESRGF
;
A
#
# COMPACT_ATOMS: atom_id res chain seq x y z
N MET A 1 11.70 -35.15 -2.02
CA MET A 1 12.75 -34.17 -1.72
C MET A 1 12.54 -32.81 -2.38
N TYR A 2 11.29 -32.33 -2.53
CA TYR A 2 11.06 -30.99 -3.12
C TYR A 2 11.41 -29.90 -2.10
N TYR A 3 10.73 -29.89 -0.95
CA TYR A 3 10.97 -28.91 0.10
C TYR A 3 12.33 -29.10 0.77
N GLU A 4 12.87 -30.32 0.80
CA GLU A 4 14.22 -30.61 1.30
C GLU A 4 15.29 -29.93 0.44
N ARG A 5 15.15 -29.96 -0.90
CA ARG A 5 16.03 -29.21 -1.82
C ARG A 5 15.88 -27.70 -1.66
N LYS A 6 14.65 -27.20 -1.52
CA LYS A 6 14.38 -25.77 -1.31
C LYS A 6 14.91 -25.26 0.01
N LEU A 7 14.70 -26.01 1.10
CA LEU A 7 15.19 -25.68 2.42
C LEU A 7 16.73 -25.76 2.47
N PHE A 8 17.34 -26.76 1.85
CA PHE A 8 18.79 -26.79 1.67
C PHE A 8 19.29 -25.56 0.90
N ALA A 9 18.59 -25.16 -0.18
CA ALA A 9 18.91 -23.96 -0.95
C ALA A 9 18.71 -22.67 -0.15
N LEU A 10 17.74 -22.61 0.76
CA LEU A 10 17.53 -21.47 1.65
C LEU A 10 18.64 -21.35 2.71
N LEU A 11 19.18 -22.48 3.17
CA LEU A 11 20.21 -22.60 4.22
C LEU A 11 21.62 -22.90 3.71
N HIS A 12 21.84 -22.84 2.38
CA HIS A 12 23.12 -23.23 1.79
C HIS A 12 24.25 -22.31 2.26
N ASP A 13 23.94 -21.03 2.47
CA ASP A 13 24.78 -20.00 3.08
C ASP A 13 24.35 -19.77 4.54
N PRO A 14 25.30 -19.58 5.47
CA PRO A 14 24.97 -19.17 6.84
C PRO A 14 24.35 -17.78 6.84
N TYR A 15 23.40 -17.53 7.73
CA TYR A 15 22.67 -16.26 7.74
C TYR A 15 23.59 -15.06 8.04
N LEU A 16 24.56 -15.27 8.92
CA LEU A 16 25.57 -14.30 9.31
C LEU A 16 26.79 -14.33 8.38
N LYS A 17 26.68 -14.88 7.16
CA LYS A 17 27.78 -15.02 6.18
C LYS A 17 28.65 -13.79 6.03
N ALA A 18 28.07 -12.59 6.06
CA ALA A 18 28.80 -11.33 5.96
C ALA A 18 29.80 -11.10 7.12
N LEU A 19 29.56 -11.71 8.29
CA LEU A 19 30.38 -11.61 9.50
C LEU A 19 31.41 -12.74 9.64
N TYR A 20 31.18 -13.90 9.02
CA TYR A 20 32.15 -15.01 9.02
C TYR A 20 33.49 -14.63 8.37
N ARG A 21 34.61 -15.13 8.89
CA ARG A 21 35.92 -15.06 8.23
C ARG A 21 35.99 -16.08 7.10
N ASN A 22 35.56 -17.31 7.36
CA ASN A 22 35.47 -18.34 6.33
C ASN A 22 34.14 -18.25 5.56
N LYS A 23 34.18 -17.59 4.39
CA LYS A 23 33.01 -17.43 3.51
C LYS A 23 32.56 -18.72 2.79
N ALA A 24 33.26 -19.85 2.98
CA ALA A 24 32.92 -21.13 2.37
C ALA A 24 32.13 -22.06 3.31
N LEU A 25 31.85 -21.62 4.55
CA LEU A 25 30.98 -22.34 5.47
C LEU A 25 29.56 -22.40 4.91
N LYS A 26 28.85 -23.47 5.27
CA LYS A 26 27.43 -23.64 4.98
C LYS A 26 26.60 -23.27 6.19
N GLY A 27 25.34 -22.92 5.97
CA GLY A 27 24.41 -22.67 7.06
C GLY A 27 24.12 -23.92 7.89
N PRO A 28 23.29 -23.80 8.95
CA PRO A 28 23.06 -24.85 9.94
C PRO A 28 22.09 -25.95 9.48
N TRP A 29 22.08 -26.28 8.18
CA TRP A 29 21.14 -27.23 7.58
C TRP A 29 21.23 -28.65 8.19
N GLN A 30 22.40 -29.05 8.71
CA GLN A 30 22.59 -30.36 9.37
C GLN A 30 21.88 -30.46 10.73
N GLN A 31 21.51 -29.34 11.34
CA GLN A 31 20.85 -29.30 12.64
C GLN A 31 19.35 -29.60 12.56
N VAL A 32 18.82 -29.67 11.33
CA VAL A 32 17.40 -29.88 11.05
C VAL A 32 17.19 -31.34 10.65
N SER A 33 16.36 -32.06 11.41
CA SER A 33 16.13 -33.51 11.24
C SER A 33 15.74 -33.88 9.80
N CYS A 34 14.79 -33.15 9.20
CA CYS A 34 14.29 -33.45 7.86
C CYS A 34 15.35 -33.35 6.74
N LEU A 35 16.39 -32.52 6.91
CA LEU A 35 17.51 -32.43 5.98
C LEU A 35 18.62 -33.43 6.31
N ASN A 36 18.91 -33.62 7.60
CA ASN A 36 19.99 -34.48 8.04
C ASN A 36 19.77 -35.94 7.63
N GLN A 37 18.51 -36.40 7.61
CA GLN A 37 18.13 -37.71 7.08
C GLN A 37 18.53 -37.94 5.61
N HIS A 38 18.65 -36.87 4.82
CA HIS A 38 19.00 -36.88 3.40
C HIS A 38 20.33 -36.16 3.10
N ALA A 39 21.19 -35.99 4.11
CA ALA A 39 22.37 -35.13 4.01
C ALA A 39 23.28 -35.45 2.82
N GLN A 40 23.60 -36.74 2.62
CA GLN A 40 24.48 -37.16 1.53
C GLN A 40 23.87 -36.91 0.15
N ASP A 41 22.57 -37.19 0.00
CA ASP A 41 21.85 -37.02 -1.27
C ASP A 41 21.72 -35.54 -1.64
N LEU A 42 21.35 -34.69 -0.68
CA LEU A 42 21.26 -33.24 -0.87
C LEU A 42 22.63 -32.64 -1.19
N GLN A 43 23.68 -33.09 -0.50
CA GLN A 43 25.03 -32.61 -0.73
C GLN A 43 25.55 -33.01 -2.13
N ASN A 44 25.25 -34.24 -2.56
CA ASN A 44 25.58 -34.73 -3.89
C ASN A 44 24.80 -33.97 -4.97
N TRP A 45 23.50 -33.77 -4.78
CA TRP A 45 22.63 -33.00 -5.69
C TRP A 45 23.11 -31.55 -5.85
N TRP A 46 23.41 -30.87 -4.73
CA TRP A 46 23.89 -29.48 -4.75
C TRP A 46 25.18 -29.36 -5.55
N ASN A 47 26.15 -30.24 -5.27
CA ASN A 47 27.48 -30.20 -5.87
C ASN A 47 27.51 -30.62 -7.35
N HIS A 48 26.65 -31.57 -7.76
CA HIS A 48 26.74 -32.15 -9.10
C HIS A 48 25.70 -31.65 -10.10
N HIS A 49 24.46 -31.33 -9.68
CA HIS A 49 23.34 -31.36 -10.64
C HIS A 49 22.37 -30.18 -10.64
N GLY A 50 22.39 -29.21 -9.72
CA GLY A 50 21.61 -27.99 -9.99
C GLY A 50 21.31 -27.04 -8.84
N GLY A 51 21.73 -27.35 -7.62
CA GLY A 51 21.74 -26.36 -6.53
C GLY A 51 22.71 -25.20 -6.80
N VAL A 52 23.93 -25.51 -7.23
CA VAL A 52 24.91 -24.51 -7.68
C VAL A 52 24.40 -23.69 -8.88
N THR A 53 23.63 -24.30 -9.77
CA THR A 53 23.02 -23.58 -10.90
C THR A 53 21.98 -22.57 -10.41
N ALA A 54 21.15 -22.91 -9.42
CA ALA A 54 20.21 -21.99 -8.81
C ALA A 54 20.91 -20.78 -8.17
N ASP A 55 21.96 -21.00 -7.35
CA ASP A 55 22.77 -19.94 -6.73
C ASP A 55 23.42 -19.03 -7.79
N HIS A 56 23.99 -19.61 -8.85
CA HIS A 56 24.61 -18.84 -9.92
C HIS A 56 23.60 -18.01 -10.74
N ILE A 57 22.40 -18.55 -11.00
CA ILE A 57 21.34 -17.80 -11.70
C ILE A 57 20.81 -16.68 -10.79
N ALA A 58 20.53 -16.99 -9.52
CA ALA A 58 20.08 -16.02 -8.50
C ALA A 58 21.02 -14.82 -8.37
N SER A 59 22.33 -15.08 -8.42
CA SER A 59 23.38 -14.07 -8.28
C SER A 59 23.80 -13.39 -9.59
N ALA A 60 23.12 -13.66 -10.71
CA ALA A 60 23.44 -13.03 -11.98
C ALA A 60 23.33 -11.50 -11.86
N SER A 61 24.35 -10.77 -12.34
CA SER A 61 24.53 -9.31 -12.18
C SER A 61 24.84 -8.81 -10.77
N ASP A 62 24.64 -9.63 -9.74
CA ASP A 62 24.86 -9.32 -8.31
C ASP A 62 26.20 -9.88 -7.78
N ARG A 63 26.76 -10.88 -8.47
CA ARG A 63 28.12 -11.39 -8.23
C ARG A 63 28.96 -11.28 -9.50
N LEU A 64 29.97 -10.42 -9.48
CA LEU A 64 31.03 -10.44 -10.49
C LEU A 64 31.98 -11.62 -10.22
N SER A 65 32.56 -12.23 -11.27
CA SER A 65 33.52 -13.33 -11.14
C SER A 65 34.90 -12.85 -10.66
N PHE A 66 35.00 -12.27 -9.46
CA PHE A 66 36.24 -11.69 -8.93
C PHE A 66 37.39 -12.71 -8.87
N GLN A 67 38.62 -12.22 -9.01
CA GLN A 67 39.82 -13.04 -8.84
C GLN A 67 39.94 -13.57 -7.40
N ARG A 68 40.55 -14.75 -7.22
CA ARG A 68 40.83 -15.32 -5.90
C ARG A 68 41.66 -14.33 -5.06
N GLY A 69 41.25 -14.12 -3.80
CA GLY A 69 41.97 -13.28 -2.84
C GLY A 69 41.35 -11.89 -2.60
N MET A 70 40.39 -11.45 -3.43
CA MET A 70 39.63 -10.23 -3.17
C MET A 70 38.52 -10.52 -2.15
N SER A 71 38.62 -9.94 -0.94
CA SER A 71 37.61 -10.06 0.11
C SER A 71 37.46 -8.76 0.89
N THR A 72 36.29 -8.59 1.50
CA THR A 72 35.99 -7.50 2.42
C THR A 72 35.61 -8.10 3.76
N PRO A 73 36.59 -8.42 4.63
CA PRO A 73 36.29 -8.92 5.95
C PRO A 73 35.58 -7.85 6.78
N PRO A 74 34.71 -8.23 7.73
CA PRO A 74 34.18 -7.28 8.69
C PRO A 74 35.31 -6.65 9.51
N THR A 75 35.12 -5.42 9.94
CA THR A 75 36.12 -4.69 10.74
C THR A 75 35.63 -4.52 12.16
N THR A 76 36.42 -4.93 13.16
CA THR A 76 36.03 -4.82 14.58
C THR A 76 36.90 -3.78 15.27
N THR A 77 36.27 -2.72 15.79
CA THR A 77 36.93 -1.67 16.58
C THR A 77 36.16 -1.49 17.89
N ALA A 78 36.86 -1.56 19.04
CA ALA A 78 36.26 -1.38 20.36
C ALA A 78 34.98 -2.23 20.59
N ASN A 79 35.04 -3.52 20.25
CA ASN A 79 33.94 -4.50 20.32
C ASN A 79 32.74 -4.25 19.38
N ILE A 80 32.81 -3.24 18.51
CA ILE A 80 31.81 -3.01 17.46
C ILE A 80 32.37 -3.57 16.15
N THR A 81 31.65 -4.53 15.58
CA THR A 81 31.91 -5.12 14.28
C THR A 81 31.10 -4.39 13.22
N GLN A 82 31.78 -3.84 12.22
CA GLN A 82 31.19 -3.08 11.13
C GLN A 82 31.19 -3.90 9.83
N VAL A 83 30.05 -3.86 9.13
CA VAL A 83 29.87 -4.42 7.79
C VAL A 83 29.42 -3.30 6.85
N GLU A 84 30.19 -3.08 5.78
CA GLU A 84 29.82 -2.12 4.73
C GLU A 84 28.66 -2.67 3.90
N ILE A 85 27.65 -1.83 3.65
CA ILE A 85 26.54 -2.09 2.74
C ILE A 85 26.38 -0.95 1.73
N ARG A 86 25.69 -1.26 0.63
CA ARG A 86 25.36 -0.34 -0.44
C ARG A 86 23.86 -0.34 -0.68
N HIS A 87 23.28 0.85 -0.87
CA HIS A 87 21.88 0.95 -1.22
C HIS A 87 21.63 0.29 -2.60
N PRO A 88 20.62 -0.60 -2.75
CA PRO A 88 20.42 -1.41 -3.97
C PRO A 88 20.21 -0.61 -5.25
N ILE A 89 19.74 0.64 -5.12
CA ILE A 89 19.36 1.50 -6.26
C ILE A 89 20.41 2.58 -6.53
N THR A 90 20.95 3.19 -5.48
CA THR A 90 21.78 4.40 -5.58
C THR A 90 23.25 4.12 -5.36
N GLY A 91 23.61 2.93 -4.86
CA GLY A 91 24.98 2.61 -4.44
C GLY A 91 25.46 3.41 -3.23
N ALA A 92 24.57 4.16 -2.56
CA ALA A 92 24.90 4.95 -1.38
C ALA A 92 25.50 4.04 -0.29
N LYS A 93 26.62 4.47 0.28
CA LYS A 93 27.34 3.71 1.30
C LYS A 93 26.67 3.87 2.66
N SER A 94 26.55 2.76 3.39
CA SER A 94 26.25 2.76 4.82
C SER A 94 27.06 1.67 5.54
N ASN A 95 27.14 1.76 6.87
CA ASN A 95 27.82 0.76 7.71
C ASN A 95 26.85 0.22 8.76
N LEU A 96 26.68 -1.10 8.76
CA LEU A 96 25.95 -1.83 9.79
C LEU A 96 26.89 -2.07 10.98
N ASN A 97 26.40 -1.78 12.19
CA ASN A 97 27.18 -1.87 13.41
C ASN A 97 26.58 -2.94 14.32
N PHE A 98 27.39 -3.95 14.67
CA PHE A 98 26.98 -5.06 15.52
C PHE A 98 27.93 -5.18 16.70
N ALA A 99 27.41 -5.52 17.87
CA ALA A 99 28.20 -5.96 19.01
C ALA A 99 27.71 -7.36 19.41
N PHE A 100 28.65 -8.22 19.78
CA PHE A 100 28.40 -9.62 20.10
C PHE A 100 29.00 -9.95 21.45
N ALA A 101 28.35 -10.87 22.17
CA ALA A 101 28.87 -11.39 23.42
C ALA A 101 30.19 -12.15 23.19
N GLY A 102 31.31 -11.53 23.58
CA GLY A 102 32.65 -12.10 23.43
C GLY A 102 33.36 -11.69 22.13
N SER A 103 34.46 -12.37 21.80
CA SER A 103 35.21 -12.09 20.57
C SER A 103 34.47 -12.66 19.35
N LEU A 104 34.39 -11.89 18.25
CA LEU A 104 33.85 -12.38 16.99
C LEU A 104 34.71 -13.53 16.44
N SER A 105 34.16 -14.74 16.45
CA SER A 105 34.74 -15.94 15.83
C SER A 105 33.68 -16.69 15.02
N ASP A 106 34.13 -17.50 14.07
CA ASP A 106 33.23 -18.29 13.21
C ASP A 106 32.47 -19.33 14.06
N GLU A 107 33.07 -19.84 15.13
CA GLU A 107 32.41 -20.74 16.09
C GLU A 107 31.28 -20.03 16.85
N ASN A 108 31.55 -18.84 17.41
CA ASN A 108 30.53 -18.08 18.13
C ASN A 108 29.33 -17.71 17.23
N LEU A 109 29.58 -17.35 15.96
CA LEU A 109 28.52 -17.08 14.99
C LEU A 109 27.70 -18.34 14.69
N ALA A 110 28.35 -19.50 14.56
CA ALA A 110 27.66 -20.76 14.33
C ALA A 110 26.81 -21.19 15.53
N ASP A 111 27.30 -20.91 16.75
CA ASP A 111 26.55 -21.16 17.98
C ASP A 111 25.30 -20.27 18.07
N ILE A 112 25.40 -18.98 17.72
CA ILE A 112 24.24 -18.07 17.66
C ILE A 112 23.20 -18.58 16.63
N GLU A 113 23.65 -18.91 15.42
CA GLU A 113 22.75 -19.44 14.38
C GLU A 113 22.09 -20.74 14.79
N ALA A 114 22.83 -21.62 15.47
CA ALA A 114 22.31 -22.87 16.01
C ALA A 114 21.24 -22.59 17.06
N GLN A 115 21.57 -21.81 18.09
CA GLN A 115 20.70 -21.49 19.22
C GLN A 115 19.41 -20.79 18.80
N SER A 116 19.46 -20.02 17.71
CA SER A 116 18.28 -19.36 17.13
C SER A 116 17.26 -20.33 16.51
N ILE A 117 17.64 -21.58 16.23
CA ILE A 117 16.73 -22.62 15.75
C ILE A 117 16.11 -23.35 16.94
N TRP A 118 14.79 -23.23 17.07
CA TRP A 118 14.02 -23.83 18.16
C TRP A 118 14.03 -25.36 18.13
N SER A 119 13.95 -25.98 19.31
CA SER A 119 13.99 -27.43 19.48
C SER A 119 12.92 -28.16 18.65
N GLU A 120 11.72 -27.61 18.62
CA GLU A 120 10.54 -28.12 17.93
C GLU A 120 10.80 -28.15 16.42
N ILE A 121 11.38 -27.07 15.88
CA ILE A 121 11.72 -26.94 14.46
C ILE A 121 12.91 -27.85 14.09
N ARG A 122 13.89 -28.03 14.98
CA ARG A 122 14.99 -28.98 14.75
C ARG A 122 14.49 -30.42 14.61
N GLN A 123 13.47 -30.79 15.38
CA GLN A 123 12.94 -32.14 15.45
C GLN A 123 11.82 -32.41 14.43
N GLU A 124 11.16 -31.36 13.93
CA GLU A 124 10.11 -31.46 12.92
C GLU A 124 10.60 -32.18 11.65
N THR A 125 9.79 -33.13 11.17
CA THR A 125 10.11 -33.98 10.02
C THR A 125 9.43 -33.51 8.74
N ASP A 126 8.36 -32.71 8.85
CA ASP A 126 7.73 -32.09 7.69
C ASP A 126 8.61 -30.95 7.13
N ALA A 127 9.34 -31.26 6.06
CA ALA A 127 10.21 -30.30 5.37
C ALA A 127 9.44 -29.08 4.83
N GLU A 128 8.15 -29.21 4.48
CA GLU A 128 7.34 -28.07 4.06
C GLU A 128 7.16 -27.10 5.22
N LYS A 129 6.65 -27.58 6.36
CA LYS A 129 6.44 -26.76 7.55
C LYS A 129 7.74 -26.11 8.04
N VAL A 130 8.84 -26.86 8.06
CA VAL A 130 10.17 -26.32 8.41
C VAL A 130 10.60 -25.24 7.41
N PHE A 131 10.37 -25.43 6.10
CA PHE A 131 10.64 -24.40 5.09
C PHE A 131 9.87 -23.11 5.35
N TRP A 132 8.57 -23.19 5.65
CA TRP A 132 7.76 -22.02 5.98
C TRP A 132 8.27 -21.29 7.23
N TRP A 133 8.70 -22.03 8.26
CA TRP A 133 9.28 -21.42 9.46
C TRP A 133 10.59 -20.68 9.15
N PHE A 134 11.52 -21.33 8.44
CA PHE A 134 12.80 -20.71 8.09
C PHE A 134 12.62 -19.49 7.18
N TRP A 135 11.74 -19.58 6.20
CA TRP A 135 11.45 -18.47 5.29
C TRP A 135 10.87 -17.26 6.04
N ARG A 136 10.00 -17.46 7.04
CA ARG A 136 9.31 -16.36 7.73
C ARG A 136 10.05 -15.83 8.95
N PHE A 137 10.61 -16.70 9.79
CA PHE A 137 11.02 -16.36 11.15
C PHE A 137 12.52 -16.38 11.38
N TYR A 138 13.32 -17.06 10.56
CA TYR A 138 14.72 -17.31 10.90
C TYR A 138 15.55 -16.03 11.08
N GLY A 139 15.38 -15.04 10.20
CA GLY A 139 16.05 -13.74 10.36
C GLY A 139 15.62 -12.98 11.61
N GLU A 140 14.32 -13.01 11.94
CA GLU A 140 13.79 -12.38 13.15
C GLU A 140 14.25 -13.13 14.41
N ALA A 141 14.40 -14.45 14.35
CA ALA A 141 14.93 -15.27 15.44
C ALA A 141 16.39 -14.93 15.74
N ILE A 142 17.23 -14.77 14.72
CA ILE A 142 18.62 -14.35 14.87
C ILE A 142 18.70 -12.91 15.39
N ALA A 143 17.87 -12.00 14.87
CA ALA A 143 17.78 -10.62 15.36
C ALA A 143 17.34 -10.56 16.84
N GLY A 144 16.50 -11.51 17.26
CA GLY A 144 15.98 -11.64 18.62
C GLY A 144 16.93 -12.33 19.60
N ASP A 145 17.99 -13.00 19.12
CA ASP A 145 18.94 -13.73 19.96
C ASP A 145 19.55 -12.83 21.03
N ARG A 146 19.62 -13.32 22.28
CA ARG A 146 20.07 -12.53 23.43
C ARG A 146 21.52 -12.07 23.31
N GLY A 147 22.38 -12.86 22.67
CA GLY A 147 23.79 -12.54 22.46
C GLY A 147 23.97 -11.35 21.51
N ILE A 148 23.01 -11.11 20.62
CA ILE A 148 22.98 -9.97 19.70
C ILE A 148 22.17 -8.83 20.31
N LYS A 149 20.90 -9.06 20.66
CA LYS A 149 19.95 -8.04 21.12
C LYS A 149 20.42 -7.28 22.36
N GLY A 150 21.07 -7.97 23.31
CA GLY A 150 21.55 -7.34 24.54
C GLY A 150 22.74 -6.40 24.36
N GLN A 151 23.39 -6.41 23.20
CA GLN A 151 24.64 -5.69 22.96
C GLN A 151 24.62 -4.83 21.70
N ALA A 152 23.87 -5.23 20.68
CA ALA A 152 23.75 -4.51 19.41
C ALA A 152 22.81 -3.32 19.51
N VAL A 153 23.24 -2.16 18.98
CA VAL A 153 22.43 -0.93 18.96
C VAL A 153 21.23 -1.07 18.02
N TYR A 154 21.40 -1.76 16.88
CA TYR A 154 20.37 -1.97 15.85
C TYR A 154 20.28 -3.45 15.47
N ALA A 155 19.87 -4.32 16.40
CA ALA A 155 19.84 -5.77 16.18
C ALA A 155 19.09 -6.20 14.91
N LYS A 156 18.02 -5.48 14.54
CA LYS A 156 17.22 -5.75 13.32
C LYS A 156 17.93 -5.38 12.00
N ASP A 157 19.06 -4.67 12.04
CA ASP A 157 19.89 -4.45 10.86
C ASP A 157 20.54 -5.74 10.33
N ILE A 158 20.49 -6.83 11.11
CA ILE A 158 20.97 -8.14 10.66
C ILE A 158 20.22 -8.63 9.42
N LEU A 159 18.96 -8.21 9.26
CA LEU A 159 18.13 -8.47 8.10
C LEU A 159 18.65 -7.79 6.81
N LEU A 160 19.60 -6.85 6.95
CA LEU A 160 20.26 -6.14 5.86
C LEU A 160 21.66 -6.67 5.55
N LEU A 161 22.12 -7.73 6.23
CA LEU A 161 23.43 -8.31 5.96
C LEU A 161 23.53 -8.74 4.49
N PRO A 162 24.61 -8.35 3.78
CA PRO A 162 24.72 -8.60 2.35
C PRO A 162 25.06 -10.06 2.04
N SER A 163 24.52 -10.56 0.93
CA SER A 163 24.84 -11.88 0.39
C SER A 163 26.30 -11.99 -0.09
N ASP A 164 26.89 -10.88 -0.53
CA ASP A 164 28.28 -10.77 -0.96
C ASP A 164 28.93 -9.49 -0.43
N THR A 165 29.95 -9.63 0.41
CA THR A 165 30.65 -8.48 1.01
C THR A 165 31.44 -7.62 0.01
N ARG A 166 31.65 -8.10 -1.23
CA ARG A 166 32.37 -7.35 -2.28
C ARG A 166 31.44 -6.45 -3.08
N ILE A 167 30.18 -6.85 -3.23
CA ILE A 167 29.08 -6.07 -3.82
C ILE A 167 27.93 -6.08 -2.81
N PRO A 168 28.02 -5.31 -1.73
CA PRO A 168 27.15 -5.51 -0.58
C PRO A 168 25.81 -4.75 -0.73
N ASP A 169 25.15 -4.94 -1.87
CA ASP A 169 23.93 -4.24 -2.26
C ASP A 169 22.65 -5.08 -2.24
N CYS A 170 22.79 -6.39 -2.01
CA CYS A 170 21.67 -7.31 -1.90
C CYS A 170 21.69 -8.02 -0.55
N PRO A 171 20.64 -7.89 0.27
CA PRO A 171 20.48 -8.67 1.50
C PRO A 171 20.55 -10.18 1.24
N LEU A 172 21.09 -10.94 2.19
CA LEU A 172 21.25 -12.39 2.07
C LEU A 172 19.90 -13.10 1.91
N GLU A 173 18.88 -12.71 2.67
CA GLU A 173 17.55 -13.33 2.60
C GLU A 173 16.91 -13.22 1.21
N ALA A 174 17.09 -12.09 0.52
CA ALA A 174 16.59 -11.92 -0.84
C ALA A 174 17.29 -12.90 -1.79
N HIS A 175 18.60 -13.08 -1.63
CA HIS A 175 19.40 -14.02 -2.42
C HIS A 175 19.05 -15.49 -2.13
N THR A 176 18.97 -15.89 -0.87
CA THR A 176 18.66 -17.29 -0.53
C THR A 176 17.22 -17.65 -0.86
N SER A 177 16.27 -16.71 -0.72
CA SER A 177 14.87 -16.91 -1.12
C SER A 177 14.74 -17.15 -2.63
N ILE A 178 15.37 -16.34 -3.49
CA ILE A 178 15.28 -16.57 -4.94
C ILE A 178 16.06 -17.83 -5.36
N THR A 179 17.15 -18.17 -4.67
CA THR A 179 17.88 -19.43 -4.86
C THR A 179 17.02 -20.64 -4.53
N ALA A 180 16.23 -20.58 -3.44
CA ALA A 180 15.26 -21.61 -3.09
C ALA A 180 14.13 -21.73 -4.13
N ALA A 181 13.65 -20.60 -4.66
CA ALA A 181 12.59 -20.59 -5.68
C ALA A 181 13.10 -21.25 -6.96
N LEU A 182 14.29 -20.87 -7.40
CA LEU A 182 14.96 -21.47 -8.55
C LEU A 182 15.20 -22.96 -8.33
N ALA A 183 15.71 -23.38 -7.16
CA ALA A 183 15.91 -24.80 -6.86
C ALA A 183 14.62 -25.62 -7.03
N GLY A 184 13.48 -25.10 -6.57
CA GLY A 184 12.16 -25.74 -6.75
C GLY A 184 11.70 -25.78 -8.21
N THR A 185 11.94 -24.73 -9.00
CA THR A 185 11.57 -24.72 -10.43
C THR A 185 12.47 -25.58 -11.31
N LEU A 186 13.77 -25.64 -11.01
CA LEU A 186 14.73 -26.52 -11.70
C LEU A 186 14.44 -28.00 -11.41
N PHE A 187 13.92 -28.30 -10.21
CA PHE A 187 13.60 -29.65 -9.75
C PHE A 187 12.19 -29.70 -9.15
N PRO A 188 11.15 -29.78 -9.99
CA PRO A 188 9.76 -29.85 -9.53
C PRO A 188 9.48 -31.08 -8.64
N ARG A 189 8.29 -31.13 -8.03
CA ARG A 189 7.90 -32.16 -7.04
C ARG A 189 8.09 -33.61 -7.52
N ASN A 190 7.96 -33.87 -8.82
CA ASN A 190 8.15 -35.18 -9.46
C ASN A 190 9.61 -35.48 -9.84
N ALA A 191 10.55 -34.54 -9.66
CA ALA A 191 11.94 -34.70 -10.08
C ALA A 191 12.73 -35.64 -9.16
N SER A 192 13.32 -36.68 -9.76
CA SER A 192 14.24 -37.62 -9.13
C SER A 192 15.64 -37.02 -8.95
N ASN A 193 16.49 -37.65 -8.13
CA ASN A 193 17.85 -37.15 -7.87
C ASN A 193 18.78 -37.16 -9.09
N GLY A 194 18.54 -38.04 -10.06
CA GLY A 194 19.33 -38.15 -11.28
C GLY A 194 18.83 -37.26 -12.43
N ASP A 195 17.71 -36.55 -12.24
CA ASP A 195 17.13 -35.74 -13.30
C ASP A 195 18.00 -34.52 -13.60
N LYS A 196 17.97 -34.08 -14.86
CA LYS A 196 18.61 -32.82 -15.27
C LYS A 196 17.75 -31.63 -14.83
N PRO A 197 18.36 -30.47 -14.53
CA PRO A 197 17.61 -29.27 -14.21
C PRO A 197 16.72 -28.87 -15.40
N GLN A 198 15.44 -28.60 -15.12
CA GLN A 198 14.49 -28.05 -16.09
C GLN A 198 14.68 -26.54 -16.26
N HIS A 199 14.04 -25.94 -17.27
CA HIS A 199 14.02 -24.48 -17.38
C HIS A 199 12.99 -23.86 -16.42
N PRO A 200 13.36 -22.84 -15.62
CA PRO A 200 12.38 -22.03 -14.88
C PRO A 200 11.55 -21.20 -15.86
N TRP A 201 10.31 -20.89 -15.49
CA TRP A 201 9.44 -19.99 -16.25
C TRP A 201 8.99 -18.82 -15.38
N LEU A 202 8.97 -17.63 -15.97
CA LEU A 202 8.45 -16.40 -15.37
C LEU A 202 7.00 -16.24 -15.78
N LEU A 203 6.10 -16.32 -14.80
CA LEU A 203 4.68 -16.05 -14.93
C LEU A 203 4.41 -14.59 -14.56
N MET A 204 3.61 -13.89 -15.37
CA MET A 204 2.94 -12.66 -14.94
C MET A 204 1.43 -12.82 -15.11
N PHE A 205 0.71 -12.69 -14.01
CA PHE A 205 -0.75 -12.78 -13.92
C PHE A 205 -1.31 -11.43 -13.49
N SER A 206 -2.45 -11.03 -14.04
CA SER A 206 -3.13 -9.82 -13.62
C SER A 206 -4.62 -9.91 -13.90
N PHE A 207 -5.43 -9.25 -13.08
CA PHE A 207 -6.88 -9.22 -13.26
C PHE A 207 -7.43 -7.79 -13.21
N SER A 208 -8.58 -7.56 -13.83
CA SER A 208 -9.24 -6.24 -13.96
C SER A 208 -10.77 -6.40 -14.08
N PRO A 209 -11.60 -5.35 -13.86
CA PRO A 209 -11.27 -3.92 -13.68
C PRO A 209 -10.90 -3.53 -12.24
N VAL A 210 -9.87 -2.68 -12.08
CA VAL A 210 -9.43 -2.20 -10.75
C VAL A 210 -10.11 -0.87 -10.40
N GLN A 211 -9.95 0.14 -11.25
CA GLN A 211 -10.41 1.49 -10.95
C GLN A 211 -11.93 1.57 -10.89
N GLU A 212 -12.64 0.96 -11.83
CA GLU A 212 -14.11 0.94 -11.89
C GLU A 212 -14.71 0.24 -10.66
N PHE A 213 -14.05 -0.80 -10.15
CA PHE A 213 -14.47 -1.50 -8.94
C PHE A 213 -14.34 -0.63 -7.69
N ILE A 214 -13.25 0.13 -7.57
CA ILE A 214 -13.00 1.05 -6.45
C ILE A 214 -13.90 2.29 -6.56
N LYS A 215 -14.08 2.85 -7.77
CA LYS A 215 -14.86 4.06 -8.07
C LYS A 215 -16.33 3.97 -7.70
N SER A 216 -16.92 2.79 -7.80
CA SER A 216 -18.34 2.53 -7.53
C SER A 216 -18.66 2.58 -6.03
N SER A 217 -18.38 3.70 -5.38
CA SER A 217 -18.40 3.85 -3.92
C SER A 217 -19.07 5.16 -3.51
N ARG A 218 -20.07 5.10 -2.62
CA ARG A 218 -20.77 6.28 -2.11
C ARG A 218 -20.22 6.73 -0.76
N LYS A 219 -19.84 5.76 0.09
CA LYS A 219 -19.25 5.97 1.42
C LYS A 219 -17.76 5.61 1.40
N LEU A 220 -16.97 6.18 2.32
CA LEU A 220 -15.58 5.79 2.50
C LEU A 220 -15.42 4.30 2.87
N LEU A 221 -16.42 3.71 3.53
CA LEU A 221 -16.46 2.27 3.80
C LEU A 221 -16.54 1.44 2.51
N ASP A 222 -17.38 1.83 1.54
CA ASP A 222 -17.49 1.15 0.24
C ASP A 222 -16.19 1.25 -0.55
N PHE A 223 -15.53 2.41 -0.42
CA PHE A 223 -14.27 2.69 -1.08
C PHE A 223 -13.13 1.85 -0.51
N TRP A 224 -13.00 1.81 0.82
CA TRP A 224 -12.07 0.93 1.51
C TRP A 224 -12.37 -0.54 1.22
N SER A 225 -13.63 -0.99 1.26
CA SER A 225 -13.96 -2.40 1.04
C SER A 225 -13.66 -2.85 -0.39
N GLY A 226 -13.83 -1.96 -1.38
CA GLY A 226 -13.38 -2.20 -2.75
C GLY A 226 -11.87 -2.37 -2.87
N SER A 227 -11.10 -1.47 -2.24
CA SER A 227 -9.64 -1.56 -2.16
C SER A 227 -9.19 -2.85 -1.46
N TYR A 228 -9.79 -3.16 -0.31
CA TYR A 228 -9.46 -4.33 0.48
C TYR A 228 -9.79 -5.64 -0.22
N LEU A 229 -10.92 -5.72 -0.93
CA LEU A 229 -11.26 -6.93 -1.69
C LEU A 229 -10.30 -7.20 -2.84
N LEU A 230 -9.83 -6.17 -3.53
CA LEU A 230 -8.76 -6.32 -4.53
C LEU A 230 -7.48 -6.85 -3.90
N HIS A 231 -7.10 -6.29 -2.75
CA HIS A 231 -5.97 -6.76 -1.96
C HIS A 231 -6.14 -8.22 -1.53
N TYR A 232 -7.30 -8.59 -0.99
CA TYR A 232 -7.62 -9.94 -0.52
C TYR A 232 -7.62 -10.96 -1.66
N LEU A 233 -8.25 -10.65 -2.81
CA LEU A 233 -8.24 -11.53 -3.98
C LEU A 233 -6.83 -11.73 -4.53
N SER A 234 -6.03 -10.65 -4.57
CA SER A 234 -4.62 -10.73 -4.97
C SER A 234 -3.80 -11.57 -3.98
N ALA A 235 -4.02 -11.37 -2.68
CA ALA A 235 -3.36 -12.15 -1.63
C ALA A 235 -3.75 -13.63 -1.68
N LYS A 236 -5.01 -13.97 -1.98
CA LYS A 236 -5.46 -15.36 -2.20
C LYS A 236 -4.81 -15.99 -3.44
N ALA A 237 -4.69 -15.26 -4.54
CA ALA A 237 -3.96 -15.73 -5.72
C ALA A 237 -2.47 -15.97 -5.42
N CYS A 238 -1.81 -15.07 -4.68
CA CYS A 238 -0.45 -15.28 -4.20
C CYS A 238 -0.34 -16.47 -3.24
N TRP A 239 -1.29 -16.61 -2.32
CA TRP A 239 -1.34 -17.71 -1.35
C TRP A 239 -1.50 -19.06 -2.05
N PHE A 240 -2.33 -19.14 -3.09
CA PHE A 240 -2.47 -20.35 -3.92
C PHE A 240 -1.12 -20.79 -4.54
N LEU A 241 -0.33 -19.84 -5.06
CA LEU A 241 1.01 -20.13 -5.56
C LEU A 241 1.96 -20.56 -4.44
N ALA A 242 1.87 -19.88 -3.29
CA ALA A 242 2.70 -20.16 -2.12
C ALA A 242 2.44 -21.55 -1.53
N GLU A 243 1.18 -21.99 -1.47
CA GLU A 243 0.83 -23.34 -1.02
C GLU A 243 1.33 -24.42 -1.99
N ARG A 244 1.24 -24.15 -3.31
CA ARG A 244 1.66 -25.12 -4.32
C ARG A 244 3.18 -25.26 -4.40
N TYR A 245 3.89 -24.14 -4.42
CA TYR A 245 5.32 -24.12 -4.75
C TYR A 245 6.22 -23.66 -3.60
N GLY A 246 5.69 -23.06 -2.54
CA GLY A 246 6.42 -22.34 -1.49
C GLY A 246 6.32 -20.81 -1.68
N PRO A 247 6.33 -20.02 -0.60
CA PRO A 247 6.11 -18.56 -0.64
C PRO A 247 7.16 -17.76 -1.41
N ASP A 248 8.38 -18.30 -1.49
CA ASP A 248 9.54 -17.72 -2.16
C ASP A 248 9.41 -17.62 -3.68
N VAL A 249 8.46 -18.33 -4.31
CA VAL A 249 8.31 -18.27 -5.77
C VAL A 249 7.65 -16.99 -6.27
N VAL A 250 6.92 -16.26 -5.41
CA VAL A 250 6.27 -15.01 -5.79
C VAL A 250 7.30 -13.88 -5.67
N ILE A 251 7.64 -13.28 -6.81
CA ILE A 251 8.64 -12.20 -6.91
C ILE A 251 8.01 -10.84 -6.59
N THR A 252 6.82 -10.59 -7.14
CA THR A 252 6.08 -9.33 -6.99
C THR A 252 4.58 -9.64 -6.83
N PRO A 253 3.92 -9.16 -5.77
CA PRO A 253 4.50 -8.54 -4.58
C PRO A 253 5.32 -9.57 -3.77
N ASN A 254 6.28 -9.09 -2.99
CA ASN A 254 7.00 -9.96 -2.04
C ASN A 254 6.05 -10.33 -0.88
N LEU A 255 6.01 -11.61 -0.50
CA LEU A 255 5.10 -12.13 0.54
C LEU A 255 5.67 -12.06 1.95
N TYR A 256 6.97 -11.81 2.09
CA TYR A 256 7.66 -11.83 3.37
C TYR A 256 7.17 -10.69 4.27
N ASN A 257 6.82 -11.04 5.52
CA ASN A 257 6.42 -10.09 6.57
C ASN A 257 5.23 -9.19 6.15
N GLN A 258 4.26 -9.79 5.45
CA GLN A 258 2.98 -9.17 5.10
C GLN A 258 1.90 -9.70 6.04
N THR A 259 1.18 -8.80 6.72
CA THR A 259 0.24 -9.18 7.79
C THR A 259 -0.86 -10.13 7.32
N ILE A 260 -1.38 -9.96 6.10
CA ILE A 260 -2.38 -10.89 5.53
C ILE A 260 -1.81 -12.29 5.25
N ILE A 261 -0.54 -12.37 4.85
CA ILE A 261 0.13 -13.65 4.61
C ILE A 261 0.41 -14.34 5.95
N ASP A 262 0.79 -13.57 6.98
CA ASP A 262 0.93 -14.06 8.34
C ASP A 262 -0.40 -14.58 8.92
N ALA A 263 -1.52 -13.93 8.59
CA ALA A 263 -2.85 -14.43 8.95
C ALA A 263 -3.15 -15.79 8.30
N PHE A 264 -2.92 -15.94 6.99
CA PHE A 264 -3.06 -17.24 6.31
C PHE A 264 -2.08 -18.29 6.84
N LEU A 265 -0.86 -17.89 7.18
CA LEU A 265 0.15 -18.76 7.77
C LEU A 265 -0.32 -19.33 9.10
N LEU A 266 -0.92 -18.51 9.97
CA LEU A 266 -1.49 -18.96 11.24
C LEU A 266 -2.74 -19.84 11.07
N GLN A 267 -3.51 -19.66 9.99
CA GLN A 267 -4.59 -20.61 9.67
C GLN A 267 -4.03 -21.98 9.23
N LYS A 268 -2.91 -22.00 8.49
CA LYS A 268 -2.28 -23.23 8.02
C LYS A 268 -1.48 -23.94 9.12
N TYR A 269 -0.73 -23.18 9.93
CA TYR A 269 0.11 -23.65 11.03
C TYR A 269 -0.18 -22.85 12.31
N PRO A 270 -1.26 -23.17 13.04
CA PRO A 270 -1.63 -22.47 14.26
C PRO A 270 -0.55 -22.52 15.35
N ASP A 271 0.27 -23.57 15.36
CA ASP A 271 1.41 -23.73 16.27
C ASP A 271 2.57 -22.76 16.02
N PHE A 272 2.48 -21.91 14.99
CA PHE A 272 3.43 -20.81 14.78
C PHE A 272 3.13 -19.56 15.59
N GLU A 273 1.96 -19.47 16.24
CA GLU A 273 1.57 -18.29 17.02
C GLU A 273 2.60 -17.86 18.08
N PRO A 274 3.25 -18.77 18.86
CA PRO A 274 4.22 -18.38 19.88
C PRO A 274 5.45 -17.64 19.33
N TYR A 275 5.84 -17.90 18.08
CA TYR A 275 6.99 -17.25 17.45
C TYR A 275 6.77 -15.75 17.21
N PHE A 276 5.53 -15.32 16.97
CA PHE A 276 5.21 -13.90 16.81
C PHE A 276 5.51 -13.13 18.10
N GLU A 277 5.11 -13.69 19.24
CA GLU A 277 5.33 -13.08 20.55
C GLU A 277 6.81 -13.05 20.93
N GLU A 278 7.52 -14.19 20.81
CA GLU A 278 8.95 -14.27 21.16
C GLU A 278 9.79 -13.28 20.35
N PHE A 279 9.53 -13.15 19.06
CA PHE A 279 10.32 -12.30 18.16
C PHE A 279 9.84 -10.84 18.11
N GLY A 280 8.80 -10.49 18.88
CA GLY A 280 8.24 -9.12 18.89
C GLY A 280 7.66 -8.72 17.53
N ILE A 281 7.03 -9.67 16.83
CA ILE A 281 6.32 -9.45 15.58
C ILE A 281 4.85 -9.20 15.93
N PRO A 282 4.24 -8.09 15.49
CA PRO A 282 2.81 -7.84 15.71
C PRO A 282 1.97 -8.99 15.14
N LYS A 283 1.07 -9.55 15.97
CA LYS A 283 0.14 -10.59 15.52
C LYS A 283 -0.87 -9.98 14.52
N PRO A 284 -1.26 -10.73 13.47
CA PRO A 284 -2.24 -10.23 12.51
C PRO A 284 -3.62 -10.07 13.14
N VAL A 285 -3.99 -10.96 14.07
CA VAL A 285 -5.22 -10.95 14.86
C VAL A 285 -4.84 -10.91 16.34
N GLU A 286 -5.45 -10.00 17.09
CA GLU A 286 -5.24 -9.84 18.53
C GLU A 286 -5.89 -10.97 19.35
N ALA A 287 -5.50 -11.11 20.61
CA ALA A 287 -5.98 -12.19 21.49
C ALA A 287 -7.52 -12.21 21.66
N GLN A 288 -8.17 -11.05 21.54
CA GLN A 288 -9.63 -10.90 21.59
C GLN A 288 -10.32 -11.23 20.25
N GLY A 289 -9.56 -11.70 19.25
CA GLY A 289 -10.06 -12.04 17.92
C GLY A 289 -10.25 -10.83 17.00
N GLN A 290 -9.77 -9.65 17.37
CA GLN A 290 -9.87 -8.41 16.58
C GLN A 290 -8.74 -8.31 15.55
N PRO A 291 -8.98 -7.76 14.36
CA PRO A 291 -7.91 -7.58 13.38
C PRO A 291 -6.97 -6.45 13.79
N SER A 292 -5.66 -6.63 13.61
CA SER A 292 -4.71 -5.53 13.74
C SER A 292 -4.95 -4.44 12.68
N SER A 293 -4.47 -3.22 12.96
CA SER A 293 -4.55 -2.09 12.01
C SER A 293 -3.88 -2.39 10.66
N SER A 294 -2.76 -3.11 10.68
CA SER A 294 -2.06 -3.53 9.46
C SER A 294 -2.84 -4.58 8.66
N LEU A 295 -3.59 -5.48 9.33
CA LEU A 295 -4.38 -6.50 8.65
C LEU A 295 -5.55 -5.89 7.84
N VAL A 296 -6.07 -4.74 8.27
CA VAL A 296 -7.15 -4.02 7.56
C VAL A 296 -6.64 -3.02 6.52
N THR A 297 -5.32 -2.90 6.35
CA THR A 297 -4.69 -2.02 5.35
C THR A 297 -4.46 -2.79 4.05
N ALA A 298 -5.01 -2.29 2.94
CA ALA A 298 -4.83 -2.91 1.63
C ALA A 298 -3.45 -2.59 1.05
N GLY A 299 -2.68 -3.61 0.63
CA GLY A 299 -1.33 -3.40 0.08
C GLY A 299 -0.88 -4.36 -1.03
N PHE A 300 -1.76 -5.25 -1.50
CA PHE A 300 -1.40 -6.16 -2.60
C PHE A 300 -1.84 -5.55 -3.94
N PRO A 301 -0.98 -5.53 -4.97
CA PRO A 301 -1.34 -5.11 -6.31
C PRO A 301 -2.09 -6.22 -7.07
N ASN A 302 -2.80 -5.85 -8.13
CA ASN A 302 -3.50 -6.77 -9.02
C ASN A 302 -2.58 -7.39 -10.10
N VAL A 303 -1.27 -7.19 -10.00
CA VAL A 303 -0.25 -7.77 -10.90
C VAL A 303 0.67 -8.64 -10.07
N ILE A 304 0.75 -9.92 -10.42
CA ILE A 304 1.50 -10.94 -9.71
C ILE A 304 2.56 -11.50 -10.67
N THR A 305 3.82 -11.52 -10.23
CA THR A 305 4.92 -12.16 -10.96
C THR A 305 5.49 -13.28 -10.12
N ALA A 306 5.67 -14.46 -10.71
CA ALA A 306 6.16 -15.64 -10.01
C ALA A 306 7.08 -16.51 -10.89
N LEU A 307 7.93 -17.30 -10.25
CA LEU A 307 8.67 -18.39 -10.86
C LEU A 307 7.85 -19.68 -10.80
N ILE A 308 7.70 -20.36 -11.93
CA ILE A 308 6.98 -21.63 -12.02
C ILE A 308 7.84 -22.70 -12.71
N PRO A 309 7.64 -24.00 -12.39
CA PRO A 309 8.26 -25.08 -13.13
C PRO A 309 7.72 -25.21 -14.56
N GLU A 310 8.54 -25.75 -15.47
CA GLU A 310 8.17 -25.91 -16.88
C GLU A 310 6.89 -26.72 -17.10
N GLN A 311 6.66 -27.77 -16.32
CA GLN A 311 5.50 -28.65 -16.46
C GLN A 311 4.15 -27.95 -16.22
N ASP A 312 4.13 -26.80 -15.53
CA ASP A 312 2.91 -26.08 -15.16
C ASP A 312 2.66 -24.84 -16.04
N LYS A 313 3.56 -24.53 -16.98
CA LYS A 313 3.57 -23.27 -17.75
C LYS A 313 2.28 -22.95 -18.51
N ASP A 314 1.57 -23.98 -18.98
CA ASP A 314 0.38 -23.86 -19.80
C ASP A 314 -0.93 -23.90 -18.98
N MET A 315 -0.86 -24.36 -17.73
CA MET A 315 -2.03 -24.60 -16.88
C MET A 315 -2.18 -23.60 -15.74
N ILE A 316 -1.07 -23.19 -15.11
CA ILE A 316 -1.13 -22.43 -13.85
C ILE A 316 -1.87 -21.10 -13.97
N GLY A 317 -1.76 -20.42 -15.12
CA GLY A 317 -2.47 -19.17 -15.35
C GLY A 317 -3.99 -19.35 -15.43
N LYS A 318 -4.45 -20.46 -16.01
CA LYS A 318 -5.87 -20.82 -16.03
C LYS A 318 -6.35 -21.23 -14.64
N GLU A 319 -5.57 -22.03 -13.91
CA GLU A 319 -5.92 -22.42 -12.54
C GLU A 319 -6.01 -21.21 -11.59
N LEU A 320 -5.12 -20.22 -11.74
CA LEU A 320 -5.22 -18.95 -11.00
C LEU A 320 -6.49 -18.17 -11.35
N GLN A 321 -6.85 -18.13 -12.64
CA GLN A 321 -8.10 -17.51 -13.08
C GLN A 321 -9.31 -18.21 -12.47
N ASP A 322 -9.34 -19.54 -12.50
CA ASP A 322 -10.43 -20.35 -11.94
C ASP A 322 -10.50 -20.16 -10.42
N HIS A 323 -9.37 -20.19 -9.71
CA HIS A 323 -9.30 -19.94 -8.27
C HIS A 323 -9.81 -18.55 -7.88
N LEU A 324 -9.40 -17.50 -8.61
CA LEU A 324 -9.88 -16.14 -8.38
C LEU A 324 -11.39 -16.03 -8.61
N ARG A 325 -11.88 -16.62 -9.70
CA ARG A 325 -13.31 -16.65 -10.03
C ARG A 325 -14.11 -17.39 -8.96
N GLU A 326 -13.68 -18.57 -8.55
CA GLU A 326 -14.35 -19.36 -7.51
C GLU A 326 -14.37 -18.63 -6.18
N THR A 327 -13.25 -18.02 -5.78
CA THR A 327 -13.17 -17.21 -4.57
C THR A 327 -14.19 -16.07 -4.60
N TRP A 328 -14.24 -15.31 -5.70
CA TRP A 328 -15.20 -14.22 -5.87
C TRP A 328 -16.67 -14.67 -5.85
N LEU A 329 -16.98 -15.76 -6.56
CA LEU A 329 -18.33 -16.32 -6.59
C LEU A 329 -18.77 -16.85 -5.21
N ASN A 330 -17.85 -17.46 -4.46
CA ASN A 330 -18.12 -17.93 -3.10
C ASN A 330 -18.40 -16.77 -2.14
N LEU A 331 -17.65 -15.67 -2.20
CA LEU A 331 -17.95 -14.46 -1.44
C LEU A 331 -19.38 -13.96 -1.74
N GLY A 332 -19.73 -13.87 -3.03
CA GLY A 332 -21.06 -13.45 -3.46
C GLY A 332 -22.17 -14.39 -3.01
N LYS A 333 -21.93 -15.71 -3.08
CA LYS A 333 -22.85 -16.73 -2.58
C LYS A 333 -23.10 -16.58 -1.08
N ASN A 334 -22.03 -16.46 -0.28
CA ASN A 334 -22.13 -16.30 1.17
C ASN A 334 -22.92 -15.05 1.55
N VAL A 335 -22.64 -13.91 0.91
CA VAL A 335 -23.40 -12.67 1.12
C VAL A 335 -24.87 -12.86 0.76
N ARG A 336 -25.18 -13.46 -0.38
CA ARG A 336 -26.56 -13.70 -0.82
C ARG A 336 -27.33 -14.58 0.15
N GLU A 337 -26.71 -15.67 0.63
CA GLU A 337 -27.36 -16.56 1.61
C GLU A 337 -27.51 -15.88 2.98
N ALA A 338 -26.57 -15.04 3.40
CA ALA A 338 -26.70 -14.25 4.63
C ALA A 338 -27.91 -13.30 4.58
N ILE A 339 -28.16 -12.64 3.44
CA ILE A 339 -29.34 -11.79 3.23
C ILE A 339 -30.62 -12.60 3.35
N LYS A 340 -30.71 -13.75 2.66
CA LYS A 340 -31.89 -14.63 2.73
C LYS A 340 -32.18 -15.06 4.16
N THR A 341 -31.15 -15.50 4.88
CA THR A 341 -31.29 -15.98 6.26
C THR A 341 -31.75 -14.86 7.19
N LYS A 342 -31.12 -13.67 7.13
CA LYS A 342 -31.47 -12.54 8.03
C LYS A 342 -32.87 -11.99 7.78
N VAL A 343 -33.26 -11.86 6.51
CA VAL A 343 -34.63 -11.41 6.16
C VAL A 343 -35.65 -12.46 6.60
N ARG A 344 -35.36 -13.75 6.41
CA ARG A 344 -36.27 -14.84 6.85
C ARG A 344 -36.42 -14.90 8.37
N SER A 345 -35.34 -14.75 9.14
CA SER A 345 -35.42 -14.68 10.59
C SER A 345 -36.18 -13.45 11.08
N GLY A 346 -36.18 -12.35 10.31
CA GLY A 346 -36.99 -11.17 10.63
C GLY A 346 -38.49 -11.47 10.74
N TYR A 347 -39.02 -12.43 9.97
CA TYR A 347 -40.43 -12.84 10.07
C TYR A 347 -40.77 -13.62 11.34
N GLU A 348 -39.78 -14.05 12.13
CA GLU A 348 -40.02 -14.66 13.44
C GLU A 348 -40.37 -13.59 14.49
N ASP A 349 -40.04 -12.32 14.25
CA ASP A 349 -40.40 -11.19 15.09
C ASP A 349 -41.65 -10.47 14.57
N CYS A 350 -42.76 -10.62 15.29
CA CYS A 350 -44.02 -9.96 14.95
C CYS A 350 -43.95 -8.43 15.00
N HIS A 351 -43.06 -7.85 15.82
CA HIS A 351 -42.89 -6.40 15.89
C HIS A 351 -42.20 -5.87 14.64
N TRP A 352 -41.22 -6.59 14.11
CA TRP A 352 -40.54 -6.24 12.87
C TRP A 352 -41.49 -6.23 11.67
N ILE A 353 -42.36 -7.25 11.57
CA ILE A 353 -43.41 -7.33 10.54
C ILE A 353 -44.35 -6.12 10.65
N ALA A 354 -44.93 -5.89 11.84
CA ALA A 354 -45.87 -4.81 12.06
C ALA A 354 -45.25 -3.43 11.78
N HIS A 355 -43.96 -3.25 12.09
CA HIS A 355 -43.22 -2.03 11.80
C HIS A 355 -43.10 -1.78 10.29
N ILE A 356 -42.77 -2.80 9.49
CA ILE A 356 -42.68 -2.67 8.03
C ILE A 356 -44.04 -2.43 7.40
N GLU A 357 -45.09 -3.11 7.86
CA GLU A 357 -46.46 -2.88 7.37
C GLU A 357 -46.95 -1.45 7.66
N ALA A 358 -46.67 -0.92 8.86
CA ALA A 358 -46.99 0.46 9.20
C ALA A 358 -46.21 1.47 8.34
N TRP A 359 -44.95 1.17 8.00
CA TRP A 359 -44.17 1.98 7.07
C TRP A 359 -44.78 1.94 5.65
N ILE A 360 -45.23 0.78 5.17
CA ILE A 360 -45.93 0.66 3.87
C ILE A 360 -47.17 1.57 3.86
N ASP A 361 -47.97 1.52 4.92
CA ASP A 361 -49.20 2.30 5.04
C ASP A 361 -48.95 3.82 5.05
N THR A 362 -47.78 4.23 5.55
CA THR A 362 -47.39 5.64 5.63
C THR A 362 -46.74 6.15 4.33
N GLN A 363 -46.01 5.29 3.61
CA GLN A 363 -45.14 5.72 2.50
C GLN A 363 -45.72 5.54 1.10
N PHE A 364 -46.75 4.71 0.94
CA PHE A 364 -47.33 4.39 -0.37
C PHE A 364 -48.83 4.69 -0.45
N PRO A 365 -49.36 4.99 -1.65
CA PRO A 365 -50.80 5.19 -1.85
C PRO A 365 -51.62 3.94 -1.52
N ALA A 366 -52.86 4.12 -1.06
CA ALA A 366 -53.77 3.02 -0.69
C ALA A 366 -53.96 1.96 -1.78
N ALA A 367 -53.83 2.34 -3.06
CA ALA A 367 -53.96 1.42 -4.19
C ALA A 367 -52.83 0.37 -4.29
N GLU A 368 -51.66 0.62 -3.72
CA GLU A 368 -50.48 -0.27 -3.81
C GLU A 368 -50.21 -1.04 -2.50
N GLN A 369 -50.77 -0.58 -1.38
CA GLN A 369 -50.44 -1.08 -0.03
C GLN A 369 -50.73 -2.59 0.13
N GLU A 370 -51.90 -3.07 -0.31
CA GLU A 370 -52.28 -4.47 -0.13
C GLU A 370 -51.39 -5.42 -0.96
N GLU A 371 -51.01 -5.02 -2.17
CA GLU A 371 -50.11 -5.79 -3.03
C GLU A 371 -48.69 -5.83 -2.46
N LEU A 372 -48.18 -4.70 -1.97
CA LEU A 372 -46.87 -4.61 -1.33
C LEU A 372 -46.78 -5.43 -0.04
N LYS A 373 -47.83 -5.45 0.78
CA LYS A 373 -47.88 -6.30 1.98
C LYS A 373 -47.90 -7.79 1.62
N LYS A 374 -48.70 -8.18 0.62
CA LYS A 374 -48.71 -9.56 0.10
C LYS A 374 -47.34 -9.95 -0.44
N GLU A 375 -46.68 -9.05 -1.17
CA GLU A 375 -45.33 -9.25 -1.67
C GLU A 375 -44.32 -9.43 -0.53
N PHE A 376 -44.32 -8.52 0.45
CA PHE A 376 -43.47 -8.62 1.64
C PHE A 376 -43.64 -9.95 2.36
N LEU A 377 -44.88 -10.36 2.66
CA LEU A 377 -45.14 -11.65 3.33
C LEU A 377 -44.71 -12.85 2.48
N SER A 378 -44.74 -12.71 1.15
CA SER A 378 -44.33 -13.80 0.25
C SER A 378 -42.83 -14.12 0.32
N TRP A 379 -41.98 -13.19 0.75
CA TRP A 379 -40.52 -13.43 0.86
C TRP A 379 -40.13 -14.40 1.99
N GLN A 380 -41.06 -14.73 2.89
CA GLN A 380 -40.90 -15.81 3.86
C GLN A 380 -40.68 -17.18 3.17
N GLN A 381 -41.24 -17.34 1.97
CA GLN A 381 -41.19 -18.58 1.19
C GLN A 381 -39.92 -18.63 0.31
N GLY A 382 -39.22 -19.78 0.30
CA GLY A 382 -37.95 -19.94 -0.43
C GLY A 382 -38.05 -19.79 -1.95
N GLY A 383 -39.24 -19.97 -2.54
CA GLY A 383 -39.46 -19.91 -4.00
C GLY A 383 -39.42 -18.51 -4.61
N ARG A 384 -39.34 -17.43 -3.82
CA ARG A 384 -39.41 -16.05 -4.30
C ARG A 384 -38.07 -15.28 -4.26
N TRP A 385 -36.97 -16.01 -4.15
CA TRP A 385 -35.61 -15.46 -4.21
C TRP A 385 -34.94 -15.79 -5.55
N GLU A 386 -35.61 -15.44 -6.64
CA GLU A 386 -35.28 -15.85 -8.02
C GLU A 386 -34.15 -15.03 -8.65
N TRP A 387 -33.71 -13.95 -7.99
CA TRP A 387 -32.53 -13.15 -8.34
C TRP A 387 -31.19 -13.90 -8.35
N ASN A 388 -31.16 -15.19 -8.04
CA ASN A 388 -29.94 -16.01 -8.05
C ASN A 388 -29.26 -15.98 -9.43
N ALA A 389 -30.05 -16.02 -10.50
CA ALA A 389 -29.55 -15.98 -11.87
C ALA A 389 -28.97 -14.60 -12.22
N LEU A 390 -29.62 -13.51 -11.80
CA LEU A 390 -29.11 -12.16 -11.97
C LEU A 390 -27.80 -11.96 -11.20
N TRP A 391 -27.79 -12.35 -9.93
CA TRP A 391 -26.62 -12.25 -9.06
C TRP A 391 -25.43 -13.00 -9.66
N GLN A 392 -25.65 -14.24 -10.08
CA GLN A 392 -24.62 -15.06 -10.71
C GLN A 392 -24.13 -14.45 -12.03
N ALA A 393 -25.03 -13.99 -12.91
CA ALA A 393 -24.67 -13.38 -14.18
C ALA A 393 -23.83 -12.10 -14.01
N GLN A 394 -24.14 -11.28 -13.00
CA GLN A 394 -23.39 -10.06 -12.69
C GLN A 394 -21.99 -10.37 -12.13
N LEU A 395 -21.82 -11.41 -11.32
CA LEU A 395 -20.52 -11.74 -10.73
C LEU A 395 -19.61 -12.54 -11.67
N GLU A 396 -20.15 -13.47 -12.47
CA GLU A 396 -19.37 -14.38 -13.32
C GLU A 396 -18.51 -13.67 -14.36
N ASN A 397 -18.99 -12.54 -14.86
CA ASN A 397 -18.37 -11.79 -15.96
C ASN A 397 -17.69 -10.51 -15.48
N PHE A 398 -17.52 -10.33 -14.17
CA PHE A 398 -16.96 -9.10 -13.63
C PHE A 398 -15.44 -9.06 -13.76
N TRP A 399 -14.75 -10.13 -13.33
CA TRP A 399 -13.29 -10.22 -13.36
C TRP A 399 -12.80 -10.84 -14.66
N GLU A 400 -11.92 -10.13 -15.35
CA GLU A 400 -11.12 -10.68 -16.44
C GLU A 400 -9.68 -10.87 -15.95
N SER A 401 -9.17 -12.08 -16.14
CA SER A 401 -7.79 -12.44 -15.81
C SER A 401 -6.97 -12.58 -17.08
N TYR A 402 -5.72 -12.13 -17.02
CA TYR A 402 -4.76 -12.20 -18.11
C TYR A 402 -3.46 -12.74 -17.55
N TRP A 403 -2.79 -13.58 -18.33
CA TRP A 403 -1.52 -14.11 -17.92
C TRP A 403 -0.63 -14.43 -19.12
N ILE A 404 0.66 -14.47 -18.84
CA ILE A 404 1.68 -14.91 -19.78
C ILE A 404 2.81 -15.59 -19.00
N ALA A 405 3.36 -16.65 -19.58
CA ALA A 405 4.55 -17.32 -19.07
C ALA A 405 5.66 -17.26 -20.13
N LEU A 406 6.88 -16.91 -19.71
CA LEU A 406 8.07 -16.92 -20.57
C LEU A 406 9.18 -17.75 -19.91
N PRO A 407 9.95 -18.55 -20.67
CA PRO A 407 11.04 -19.30 -20.09
C PRO A 407 12.19 -18.37 -19.67
N LEU A 408 12.84 -18.69 -18.56
CA LEU A 408 14.08 -18.08 -18.13
C LEU A 408 15.24 -18.68 -18.96
N GLY A 409 15.40 -18.13 -20.16
CA GLY A 409 16.36 -18.58 -21.16
C GLY A 409 15.79 -19.60 -22.16
N GLU A 410 16.44 -19.72 -23.31
CA GLU A 410 15.97 -20.55 -24.43
C GLU A 410 15.90 -22.03 -24.05
N PRO A 411 14.71 -22.69 -24.06
CA PRO A 411 14.53 -24.05 -23.54
C PRO A 411 15.37 -25.13 -24.22
N THR A 412 15.78 -24.93 -25.47
CA THR A 412 16.60 -25.91 -26.21
C THR A 412 18.10 -25.74 -25.94
N GLN A 413 18.49 -24.76 -25.11
CA GLN A 413 19.88 -24.41 -24.83
C GLN A 413 20.19 -24.63 -23.34
N PRO A 414 21.43 -24.96 -22.96
CA PRO A 414 21.80 -25.08 -21.55
C PRO A 414 21.57 -23.79 -20.76
N LEU A 415 21.28 -23.89 -19.46
CA LEU A 415 21.10 -22.74 -18.56
C LEU A 415 22.38 -21.91 -18.35
N THR A 416 23.55 -22.48 -18.62
CA THR A 416 24.85 -21.82 -18.48
C THR A 416 25.74 -22.12 -19.68
N CYS A 417 26.64 -21.21 -20.02
CA CYS A 417 27.61 -21.38 -21.08
C CYS A 417 28.97 -20.79 -20.67
N GLN A 418 30.05 -21.50 -20.99
CA GLN A 418 31.40 -20.94 -20.86
C GLN A 418 31.71 -20.05 -22.05
N ARG A 419 32.24 -18.86 -21.78
CA ARG A 419 32.55 -17.86 -22.82
C ARG A 419 33.47 -18.39 -23.93
N GLY A 420 34.41 -19.27 -23.58
CA GLY A 420 35.37 -19.85 -24.53
C GLY A 420 34.86 -21.03 -25.35
N ALA A 421 33.63 -21.49 -25.11
CA ALA A 421 33.05 -22.62 -25.84
C ALA A 421 32.69 -22.21 -27.28
N SER A 422 32.88 -23.13 -28.25
CA SER A 422 32.48 -22.91 -29.65
C SER A 422 30.98 -22.65 -29.82
N THR A 423 30.16 -23.12 -28.89
CA THR A 423 28.70 -22.94 -28.86
C THR A 423 28.26 -21.59 -28.27
N TYR A 424 29.18 -20.81 -27.69
CA TYR A 424 28.83 -19.56 -27.01
C TYR A 424 28.15 -18.51 -27.92
N PRO A 425 28.61 -18.23 -29.15
CA PRO A 425 27.96 -17.24 -30.02
C PRO A 425 26.51 -17.61 -30.37
N THR A 426 26.26 -18.90 -30.68
CA THR A 426 24.91 -19.42 -30.97
C THR A 426 24.03 -19.38 -29.72
N TRP A 427 24.59 -19.73 -28.56
CA TRP A 427 23.89 -19.67 -27.28
C TRP A 427 23.47 -18.23 -26.93
N LYS A 428 24.40 -17.28 -27.00
CA LYS A 428 24.14 -15.84 -26.75
C LYS A 428 23.06 -15.28 -27.67
N THR A 429 23.10 -15.63 -28.96
CA THR A 429 22.12 -15.18 -29.96
C THR A 429 20.72 -15.69 -29.64
N ALA A 430 20.60 -16.96 -29.22
CA ALA A 430 19.33 -17.54 -28.79
C ALA A 430 18.73 -16.78 -27.60
N GLN A 431 19.53 -16.55 -26.54
CA GLN A 431 19.08 -15.81 -25.35
C GLN A 431 18.67 -14.36 -25.69
N THR A 432 19.45 -13.68 -26.53
CA THR A 432 19.18 -12.31 -26.97
C THR A 432 17.88 -12.21 -27.78
N THR A 433 17.62 -13.19 -28.63
CA THR A 433 16.39 -13.29 -29.42
C THR A 433 15.17 -13.53 -28.53
N LEU A 434 15.30 -14.43 -27.55
CA LEU A 434 14.25 -14.65 -26.53
C LEU A 434 14.04 -13.41 -25.66
N ALA A 435 15.05 -12.62 -25.36
CA ALA A 435 14.86 -11.39 -24.59
C ALA A 435 14.27 -10.23 -25.43
N LYS A 436 14.32 -10.31 -26.78
CA LYS A 436 14.12 -9.16 -27.68
C LYS A 436 14.98 -7.96 -27.28
N ALA A 437 16.24 -8.22 -26.95
CA ALA A 437 17.15 -7.15 -26.55
C ALA A 437 17.49 -6.23 -27.73
N GLU A 438 17.41 -4.92 -27.52
CA GLU A 438 17.87 -3.92 -28.52
C GLU A 438 19.40 -3.93 -28.65
N ALA A 439 20.11 -4.21 -27.54
CA ALA A 439 21.57 -4.30 -27.49
C ALA A 439 22.02 -5.73 -27.14
N PRO A 440 23.15 -6.20 -27.68
CA PRO A 440 23.65 -7.54 -27.38
C PRO A 440 24.13 -7.63 -25.93
N LEU A 441 23.41 -8.42 -25.12
CA LEU A 441 23.85 -8.83 -23.79
C LEU A 441 24.48 -10.23 -23.85
N PRO A 442 25.45 -10.54 -22.97
CA PRO A 442 26.28 -9.56 -22.25
C PRO A 442 27.09 -8.70 -23.23
N THR A 443 27.46 -7.50 -22.78
CA THR A 443 28.29 -6.56 -23.53
C THR A 443 29.71 -7.08 -23.69
N GLN A 444 30.46 -6.55 -24.66
CA GLN A 444 31.86 -6.94 -24.88
C GLN A 444 32.73 -6.75 -23.63
N VAL A 445 32.46 -5.71 -22.84
CA VAL A 445 33.20 -5.41 -21.60
C VAL A 445 32.93 -6.48 -20.54
N GLU A 446 31.68 -6.90 -20.38
CA GLU A 446 31.29 -7.97 -19.47
C GLU A 446 31.87 -9.32 -19.89
N GLU A 447 31.85 -9.62 -21.19
CA GLU A 447 32.49 -10.82 -21.72
C GLU A 447 33.99 -10.86 -21.43
N ASN A 448 34.66 -9.71 -21.34
CA ASN A 448 36.08 -9.69 -20.99
C ASN A 448 36.35 -10.01 -19.51
N VAL A 449 35.32 -10.01 -18.67
CA VAL A 449 35.41 -10.20 -17.22
C VAL A 449 34.84 -11.55 -16.77
N TYR A 450 33.68 -11.96 -17.30
CA TYR A 450 33.02 -13.19 -16.88
C TYR A 450 33.67 -14.45 -17.48
N ALA A 451 33.91 -15.45 -16.63
CA ALA A 451 34.37 -16.78 -17.07
C ALA A 451 33.21 -17.66 -17.55
N THR A 452 32.09 -17.63 -16.81
CA THR A 452 30.86 -18.38 -17.09
C THR A 452 29.69 -17.42 -17.07
N ILE A 453 28.75 -17.58 -18.00
CA ILE A 453 27.55 -16.76 -18.12
C ILE A 453 26.32 -17.66 -18.03
N ASN A 454 25.23 -17.15 -17.45
CA ASN A 454 23.98 -17.89 -17.28
C ASN A 454 22.77 -17.08 -17.73
N VAL A 455 21.63 -17.76 -17.85
CA VAL A 455 20.35 -17.18 -18.31
C VAL A 455 19.84 -16.01 -17.46
N GLY A 456 20.23 -15.91 -16.18
CA GLY A 456 19.90 -14.79 -15.30
C GLY A 456 20.47 -13.45 -15.75
N THR A 457 21.48 -13.45 -16.64
CA THR A 457 22.04 -12.22 -17.23
C THR A 457 20.98 -11.41 -18.02
N TRP A 458 19.95 -12.07 -18.56
CA TRP A 458 18.86 -11.43 -19.30
C TRP A 458 17.63 -11.13 -18.45
N TRP A 459 17.70 -11.34 -17.13
CA TRP A 459 16.58 -11.11 -16.20
C TRP A 459 15.81 -9.80 -16.43
N PRO A 460 16.44 -8.60 -16.45
CA PRO A 460 15.70 -7.35 -16.59
C PRO A 460 14.98 -7.23 -17.94
N LEU A 461 15.56 -7.77 -19.00
CA LEU A 461 14.97 -7.77 -20.34
C LEU A 461 13.81 -8.75 -20.46
N LEU A 462 13.92 -9.92 -19.82
CA LEU A 462 12.84 -10.89 -19.76
C LEU A 462 11.65 -10.34 -18.96
N GLN A 463 11.89 -9.65 -17.84
CA GLN A 463 10.85 -8.94 -17.09
C GLN A 463 10.16 -7.86 -17.95
N GLN A 464 10.93 -7.07 -18.71
CA GLN A 464 10.38 -6.09 -19.65
C GLN A 464 9.53 -6.76 -20.75
N ARG A 465 10.03 -7.84 -21.36
CA ARG A 465 9.31 -8.59 -22.40
C ARG A 465 8.01 -9.17 -21.84
N LEU A 466 8.03 -9.69 -20.61
CA LEU A 466 6.87 -10.23 -19.91
C LEU A 466 5.79 -9.17 -19.73
N GLY A 467 6.13 -7.99 -19.22
CA GLY A 467 5.19 -6.87 -19.07
C GLY A 467 4.64 -6.33 -20.39
N ALA A 468 5.49 -6.21 -21.42
CA ALA A 468 5.06 -5.79 -22.75
C ALA A 468 4.11 -6.80 -23.39
N ALA A 469 4.38 -8.09 -23.24
CA ALA A 469 3.55 -9.15 -23.80
C ALA A 469 2.20 -9.25 -23.05
N LEU A 470 2.18 -9.13 -21.72
CA LEU A 470 0.92 -9.03 -20.97
C LEU A 470 0.10 -7.81 -21.40
N SER A 471 0.75 -6.66 -21.62
CA SER A 471 0.07 -5.44 -22.09
C SER A 471 -0.54 -5.63 -23.48
N ALA A 472 0.15 -6.35 -24.38
CA ALA A 472 -0.39 -6.70 -25.69
C ALA A 472 -1.64 -7.59 -25.58
N VAL A 473 -1.63 -8.59 -24.70
CA VAL A 473 -2.81 -9.43 -24.40
C VAL A 473 -3.96 -8.60 -23.81
N LYS A 474 -3.66 -7.65 -22.92
CA LYS A 474 -4.67 -6.71 -22.39
C LYS A 474 -5.23 -5.77 -23.46
N ASN A 475 -4.50 -5.47 -24.52
CA ASN A 475 -4.98 -4.57 -25.57
C ASN A 475 -5.90 -5.25 -26.59
N THR A 476 -5.94 -6.58 -26.66
CA THR A 476 -6.89 -7.31 -27.54
C THR A 476 -8.30 -7.43 -26.94
N ARG A 477 -8.66 -6.54 -26.01
CA ARG A 477 -9.95 -6.52 -25.30
C ARG A 477 -11.11 -6.26 -26.26
N ASN A 478 -12.12 -7.13 -26.21
CA ASN A 478 -13.46 -6.91 -26.76
C ASN A 478 -14.49 -6.91 -25.62
N TRP A 479 -14.22 -6.13 -24.57
CA TRP A 479 -15.08 -6.09 -23.39
C TRP A 479 -16.42 -5.42 -23.72
N GLN A 480 -17.52 -6.12 -23.47
CA GLN A 480 -18.88 -5.58 -23.58
C GLN A 480 -19.63 -5.88 -22.29
N PHE A 481 -20.24 -4.85 -21.71
CA PHE A 481 -21.12 -5.03 -20.57
C PHE A 481 -22.35 -5.85 -20.99
N PRO A 482 -22.72 -6.90 -20.25
CA PRO A 482 -23.95 -7.62 -20.54
C PRO A 482 -25.16 -6.68 -20.38
N ALA A 483 -26.05 -6.69 -21.38
CA ALA A 483 -27.29 -5.93 -21.32
C ALA A 483 -28.06 -6.28 -20.04
N SER A 484 -28.42 -5.27 -19.24
CA SER A 484 -29.07 -5.49 -17.95
C SER A 484 -30.51 -4.94 -17.94
N PRO A 485 -31.51 -5.74 -17.55
CA PRO A 485 -32.92 -5.33 -17.54
C PRO A 485 -33.29 -4.48 -16.32
N GLY A 486 -34.37 -3.70 -16.40
CA GLY A 486 -34.93 -3.00 -15.23
C GLY A 486 -34.12 -1.79 -14.73
N GLU A 487 -34.46 -1.32 -13.53
CA GLU A 487 -33.79 -0.17 -12.91
C GLU A 487 -32.31 -0.45 -12.60
N ARG A 488 -31.47 0.56 -12.77
CA ARG A 488 -30.03 0.47 -12.55
C ARG A 488 -29.64 0.80 -11.12
N SER A 489 -28.45 0.32 -10.75
CA SER A 489 -27.82 0.71 -9.49
C SER A 489 -27.71 2.24 -9.36
N SER A 490 -28.02 2.72 -8.17
CA SER A 490 -27.86 4.11 -7.74
C SER A 490 -26.41 4.56 -7.56
N ILE A 491 -25.43 3.63 -7.55
CA ILE A 491 -24.01 3.95 -7.38
C ILE A 491 -23.29 3.92 -8.73
N SER A 492 -23.16 2.75 -9.35
CA SER A 492 -22.43 2.63 -10.62
C SER A 492 -23.27 2.95 -11.84
N GLY A 493 -24.60 2.79 -11.79
CA GLY A 493 -25.47 2.83 -12.96
C GLY A 493 -25.24 1.70 -13.97
N ALA A 494 -24.22 0.85 -13.79
CA ALA A 494 -23.76 -0.12 -14.78
C ALA A 494 -24.64 -1.36 -14.84
N TYR A 495 -25.10 -1.86 -13.70
CA TYR A 495 -25.86 -3.12 -13.59
C TYR A 495 -27.24 -2.90 -12.96
N SER A 496 -28.16 -3.85 -13.22
CA SER A 496 -29.50 -3.86 -12.64
C SER A 496 -29.45 -3.95 -11.12
N ALA A 497 -30.34 -3.20 -10.46
CA ALA A 497 -30.54 -3.30 -9.03
C ALA A 497 -31.13 -4.67 -8.65
N LEU A 498 -30.73 -5.18 -7.48
CA LEU A 498 -31.18 -6.45 -6.97
C LEU A 498 -32.61 -6.36 -6.41
N HIS A 499 -33.41 -7.38 -6.70
CA HIS A 499 -34.72 -7.60 -6.09
C HIS A 499 -35.10 -9.10 -6.08
N PRO A 500 -35.66 -9.66 -4.99
CA PRO A 500 -35.97 -11.09 -4.88
C PRO A 500 -36.82 -11.67 -6.03
N ASN A 501 -37.86 -10.93 -6.44
CA ASN A 501 -38.81 -11.35 -7.50
C ASN A 501 -38.35 -11.03 -8.94
N LEU A 502 -37.08 -10.62 -9.15
CA LEU A 502 -36.59 -10.30 -10.50
C LEU A 502 -36.17 -11.56 -11.27
N LEU A 503 -36.98 -11.96 -12.25
CA LEU A 503 -36.71 -13.08 -13.15
C LEU A 503 -35.80 -12.67 -14.32
N TYR A 504 -34.59 -13.22 -14.38
CA TYR A 504 -33.58 -12.89 -15.39
C TYR A 504 -33.63 -13.77 -16.66
N ARG A 505 -34.33 -14.92 -16.64
CA ARG A 505 -34.19 -15.98 -17.67
C ARG A 505 -35.17 -15.92 -18.85
N ASP A 506 -36.16 -15.02 -18.86
CA ASP A 506 -37.12 -14.91 -19.97
C ASP A 506 -36.70 -13.83 -20.99
N PRO A 507 -37.01 -13.99 -22.30
CA PRO A 507 -36.78 -12.94 -23.27
C PRO A 507 -37.56 -11.70 -22.85
N PHE A 508 -36.84 -10.65 -22.45
CA PHE A 508 -37.41 -9.40 -21.99
C PHE A 508 -38.34 -8.85 -23.08
N ARG A 509 -39.66 -8.89 -22.84
CA ARG A 509 -40.58 -8.03 -23.56
C ARG A 509 -40.18 -6.60 -23.19
N GLU A 510 -39.82 -5.79 -24.18
CA GLU A 510 -39.47 -4.39 -23.96
C GLU A 510 -40.45 -3.73 -22.99
N GLY A 511 -39.94 -3.17 -21.89
CA GLY A 511 -40.74 -2.37 -20.94
C GLY A 511 -41.24 -3.06 -19.67
N HIS A 512 -41.07 -4.37 -19.45
CA HIS A 512 -41.48 -5.02 -18.20
C HIS A 512 -40.34 -5.10 -17.17
N GLY A 513 -40.09 -3.99 -16.46
CA GLY A 513 -39.30 -3.97 -15.22
C GLY A 513 -40.18 -4.21 -13.98
N LEU A 514 -39.55 -4.50 -12.83
CA LEU A 514 -40.24 -4.49 -11.53
C LEU A 514 -40.78 -3.08 -11.21
N PRO A 515 -41.93 -2.95 -10.52
CA PRO A 515 -42.41 -1.66 -10.04
C PRO A 515 -41.38 -0.98 -9.14
N ALA A 516 -41.21 0.34 -9.29
CA ALA A 516 -40.29 1.12 -8.45
C ALA A 516 -40.67 1.08 -6.95
N SER A 517 -41.96 0.91 -6.64
CA SER A 517 -42.46 0.77 -5.27
C SER A 517 -42.02 -0.54 -4.61
N SER A 518 -42.08 -1.64 -5.34
CA SER A 518 -41.58 -2.96 -4.92
C SER A 518 -40.07 -2.93 -4.64
N LEU A 519 -39.28 -2.31 -5.53
CA LEU A 519 -37.85 -2.07 -5.30
C LEU A 519 -37.60 -1.22 -4.05
N ARG A 520 -38.35 -0.13 -3.84
CA ARG A 520 -38.21 0.73 -2.67
C ARG A 520 -38.52 -0.02 -1.37
N LEU A 521 -39.54 -0.88 -1.37
CA LEU A 521 -39.88 -1.74 -0.23
C LEU A 521 -38.73 -2.70 0.10
N PHE A 522 -38.18 -3.39 -0.90
CA PHE A 522 -37.09 -4.34 -0.67
C PHE A 522 -35.87 -3.66 -0.04
N TRP A 523 -35.45 -2.51 -0.55
CA TRP A 523 -34.30 -1.79 0.00
C TRP A 523 -34.57 -1.20 1.39
N TYR A 524 -35.81 -0.80 1.69
CA TYR A 524 -36.22 -0.47 3.06
C TYR A 524 -36.06 -1.66 3.99
N VAL A 525 -36.56 -2.85 3.61
CA VAL A 525 -36.39 -4.08 4.40
C VAL A 525 -34.91 -4.41 4.61
N MET A 526 -34.05 -4.21 3.60
CA MET A 526 -32.60 -4.35 3.75
C MET A 526 -32.00 -3.43 4.81
N SER A 527 -32.49 -2.18 4.92
CA SER A 527 -32.05 -1.25 5.97
C SER A 527 -32.45 -1.68 7.39
N GLN A 528 -33.59 -2.36 7.52
CA GLN A 528 -34.06 -2.89 8.80
C GLN A 528 -33.33 -4.18 9.18
N ALA A 529 -33.06 -5.04 8.20
CA ALA A 529 -32.36 -6.31 8.41
C ALA A 529 -30.86 -6.11 8.71
N PHE A 530 -30.25 -5.07 8.11
CA PHE A 530 -28.83 -4.74 8.25
C PHE A 530 -28.66 -3.24 8.54
N PRO A 531 -28.98 -2.79 9.77
CA PRO A 531 -28.84 -1.39 10.15
C PRO A 531 -27.39 -0.92 10.01
N GLY A 532 -27.20 0.31 9.55
CA GLY A 532 -25.89 0.93 9.30
C GLY A 532 -25.26 0.59 7.94
N LEU A 533 -25.55 -0.59 7.37
CA LEU A 533 -25.06 -1.00 6.05
C LEU A 533 -25.87 -0.40 4.90
N PHE A 534 -27.20 -0.39 5.02
CA PHE A 534 -28.10 0.17 4.00
C PHE A 534 -28.95 1.29 4.61
N ASN A 535 -29.27 2.31 3.81
CA ASN A 535 -30.09 3.45 4.24
C ASN A 535 -31.54 3.39 3.76
N GLY A 536 -31.95 2.32 3.08
CA GLY A 536 -33.32 2.12 2.59
C GLY A 536 -33.65 2.81 1.27
N SER A 537 -32.87 3.81 0.85
CA SER A 537 -33.06 4.55 -0.41
C SER A 537 -32.17 4.05 -1.55
N GLU A 538 -31.03 3.46 -1.21
CA GLU A 538 -30.05 2.93 -2.14
C GLU A 538 -30.59 1.72 -2.90
N ARG A 539 -30.30 1.64 -4.19
CA ARG A 539 -30.60 0.49 -5.05
C ARG A 539 -29.28 -0.02 -5.59
N LEU A 540 -28.84 -1.20 -5.17
CA LEU A 540 -27.50 -1.71 -5.48
C LEU A 540 -27.56 -2.97 -6.34
N ASN A 541 -26.50 -3.20 -7.11
CA ASN A 541 -26.30 -4.45 -7.85
C ASN A 541 -25.54 -5.50 -7.02
N ALA A 542 -25.40 -6.73 -7.53
CA ALA A 542 -24.72 -7.83 -6.83
C ALA A 542 -23.27 -7.52 -6.46
N ILE A 543 -22.52 -6.87 -7.37
CA ILE A 543 -21.12 -6.53 -7.15
C ILE A 543 -20.98 -5.55 -5.98
N GLU A 544 -21.82 -4.53 -5.94
CA GLU A 544 -21.84 -3.52 -4.88
C GLU A 544 -22.27 -4.08 -3.52
N VAL A 545 -23.29 -4.95 -3.51
CA VAL A 545 -23.73 -5.62 -2.27
C VAL A 545 -22.68 -6.60 -1.78
N THR A 546 -22.09 -7.41 -2.66
CA THR A 546 -20.95 -8.28 -2.31
C THR A 546 -19.81 -7.43 -1.76
N LYS A 547 -19.43 -6.35 -2.44
CA LYS A 547 -18.37 -5.44 -1.99
C LYS A 547 -18.62 -4.88 -0.59
N ARG A 548 -19.84 -4.47 -0.29
CA ARG A 548 -20.19 -3.86 1.01
C ARG A 548 -20.24 -4.88 2.15
N MET A 549 -20.67 -6.11 1.88
CA MET A 549 -20.92 -7.11 2.94
C MET A 549 -19.82 -8.16 3.06
N ALA A 550 -18.89 -8.25 2.11
CA ALA A 550 -17.95 -9.37 2.00
C ALA A 550 -17.06 -9.59 3.22
N TRP A 551 -16.68 -8.54 3.96
CA TRP A 551 -15.79 -8.72 5.10
C TRP A 551 -16.34 -9.76 6.09
N LYS A 552 -17.54 -9.49 6.63
CA LYS A 552 -18.22 -10.36 7.58
C LYS A 552 -18.99 -11.47 6.88
N HIS A 553 -19.94 -11.08 6.02
CA HIS A 553 -20.91 -12.01 5.44
C HIS A 553 -20.39 -12.75 4.20
N GLY A 554 -19.28 -12.29 3.61
CA GLY A 554 -18.57 -13.04 2.58
C GLY A 554 -17.63 -14.10 3.15
N GLY A 555 -17.25 -14.00 4.43
CA GLY A 555 -16.30 -14.90 5.09
C GLY A 555 -14.83 -14.47 4.97
N VAL A 556 -14.55 -13.22 4.57
CA VAL A 556 -13.16 -12.71 4.50
C VAL A 556 -12.52 -12.69 5.89
N ALA A 557 -13.20 -12.11 6.88
CA ALA A 557 -12.72 -12.03 8.26
C ALA A 557 -12.43 -13.41 8.85
N GLU A 558 -13.39 -14.33 8.71
CA GLU A 558 -13.29 -15.70 9.17
C GLU A 558 -12.09 -16.41 8.53
N SER A 559 -11.88 -16.23 7.22
CA SER A 559 -10.73 -16.82 6.51
C SER A 559 -9.36 -16.29 6.96
N LEU A 560 -9.34 -15.19 7.72
CA LEU A 560 -8.15 -14.57 8.30
C LEU A 560 -8.01 -14.88 9.80
N GLY A 561 -8.93 -15.65 10.39
CA GLY A 561 -8.95 -15.95 11.82
C GLY A 561 -9.56 -14.85 12.70
N VAL A 562 -10.23 -13.85 12.09
CA VAL A 562 -10.87 -12.76 12.83
C VAL A 562 -12.23 -13.22 13.35
N ALA A 563 -12.44 -13.09 14.66
CA ALA A 563 -13.71 -13.42 15.29
C ALA A 563 -14.76 -12.34 14.99
N CYS A 564 -15.96 -12.75 14.59
CA CYS A 564 -17.07 -11.84 14.31
C CYS A 564 -18.31 -12.11 15.19
N PRO A 565 -18.22 -11.97 16.53
CA PRO A 565 -19.28 -12.40 17.46
C PRO A 565 -20.50 -11.46 17.53
N GLU A 566 -20.36 -10.16 17.23
CA GLU A 566 -21.48 -9.20 17.33
C GLU A 566 -22.29 -9.09 16.02
N GLU A 567 -23.60 -8.80 16.10
CA GLU A 567 -24.38 -8.41 14.92
C GLU A 567 -24.02 -7.01 14.41
N ASP A 568 -23.35 -6.19 15.23
CA ASP A 568 -22.95 -4.83 14.92
C ASP A 568 -21.78 -4.81 13.91
N TYR A 569 -22.11 -4.73 12.62
CA TYR A 569 -21.14 -4.59 11.51
C TYR A 569 -20.20 -3.42 11.72
N GLU A 570 -20.71 -2.43 12.43
CA GLU A 570 -20.06 -1.20 12.74
C GLU A 570 -18.92 -1.52 13.76
N ASN A 571 -19.02 -2.40 14.75
CA ASN A 571 -17.84 -2.71 15.61
C ASN A 571 -16.80 -3.65 14.97
N LEU A 572 -17.14 -4.34 13.88
CA LEU A 572 -16.30 -5.41 13.30
C LEU A 572 -15.28 -4.92 12.28
N VAL A 573 -15.62 -3.86 11.53
CA VAL A 573 -14.74 -3.23 10.54
C VAL A 573 -15.17 -1.81 10.36
N ARG A 574 -14.32 -0.86 10.72
CA ARG A 574 -14.57 0.51 10.29
C ARG A 574 -13.34 1.14 9.71
N PHE A 575 -13.56 1.60 8.49
CA PHE A 575 -12.93 2.78 7.97
C PHE A 575 -13.65 4.02 8.54
N PRO A 576 -12.93 5.08 8.93
CA PRO A 576 -13.53 6.29 9.50
C PRO A 576 -14.46 6.96 8.48
N ASN A 577 -15.54 7.58 8.97
CA ASN A 577 -16.37 8.43 8.13
C ASN A 577 -15.65 9.76 7.84
N ALA A 578 -16.04 10.44 6.76
CA ALA A 578 -15.37 11.66 6.31
C ALA A 578 -15.41 12.79 7.36
N SER A 579 -16.46 12.82 8.20
CA SER A 579 -16.59 13.81 9.27
C SER A 579 -15.60 13.60 10.41
N SER A 580 -15.35 12.35 10.78
CA SER A 580 -14.35 11.97 11.77
C SER A 580 -12.95 12.27 11.26
N ILE A 581 -12.65 11.97 9.98
CA ILE A 581 -11.37 12.34 9.36
C ILE A 581 -11.18 13.85 9.39
N ALA A 582 -12.18 14.63 8.93
CA ALA A 582 -12.10 16.08 8.88
C ALA A 582 -11.77 16.68 10.26
N ALA A 583 -12.46 16.23 11.31
CA ALA A 583 -12.30 16.77 12.66
C ALA A 583 -11.15 16.14 13.47
N ALA A 584 -10.44 15.14 12.92
CA ALA A 584 -9.57 14.25 13.70
C ALA A 584 -8.47 14.99 14.47
N ARG A 585 -7.74 15.89 13.81
CA ARG A 585 -6.65 16.63 14.45
C ARG A 585 -7.16 17.54 15.57
N ILE A 586 -8.31 18.18 15.37
CA ILE A 586 -8.97 19.01 16.38
C ILE A 586 -9.43 18.17 17.56
N MET A 587 -9.93 16.96 17.29
CA MET A 587 -10.34 16.01 18.31
C MET A 587 -9.18 15.58 19.23
N VAL A 588 -8.00 15.35 18.65
CA VAL A 588 -6.78 15.03 19.41
C VAL A 588 -6.24 16.24 20.18
N ARG A 589 -6.17 17.41 19.54
CA ARG A 589 -5.52 18.61 20.11
C ARG A 589 -6.37 19.31 21.17
N TYR A 590 -7.70 19.29 21.04
CA TYR A 590 -8.61 20.03 21.92
C TYR A 590 -9.71 19.16 22.53
N PRO A 591 -9.37 18.06 23.24
CA PRO A 591 -10.35 17.08 23.69
C PRO A 591 -11.39 17.68 24.64
N ASN A 592 -11.00 18.61 25.52
CA ASN A 592 -11.92 19.24 26.46
C ASN A 592 -12.96 20.14 25.77
N GLN A 593 -12.57 20.81 24.67
CA GLN A 593 -13.50 21.62 23.89
C GLN A 593 -14.51 20.74 23.14
N VAL A 594 -14.07 19.60 22.63
CA VAL A 594 -14.93 18.59 22.00
C VAL A 594 -15.96 18.06 22.99
N LYS A 595 -15.53 17.68 24.20
CA LYS A 595 -16.43 17.24 25.28
C LYS A 595 -17.43 18.32 25.68
N ARG A 596 -17.02 19.60 25.67
CA ARG A 596 -17.92 20.73 25.92
C ARG A 596 -18.94 20.88 24.79
N TYR A 597 -18.50 20.86 23.54
CA TYR A 597 -19.37 20.94 22.36
C TYR A 597 -20.44 19.84 22.37
N TRP A 598 -20.05 18.59 22.64
CA TRP A 598 -21.00 17.49 22.70
C TRP A 598 -22.06 17.68 23.79
N ARG A 599 -21.66 18.14 24.99
CA ARG A 599 -22.60 18.40 26.10
C ARG A 599 -23.62 19.48 25.74
N GLU A 600 -23.16 20.56 25.11
CA GLU A 600 -24.03 21.65 24.64
C GLU A 600 -24.97 21.18 23.53
N LEU A 601 -24.50 20.35 22.60
CA LEU A 601 -25.35 19.79 21.54
C LEU A 601 -26.38 18.80 22.10
N ASN A 602 -25.99 17.93 23.03
CA ASN A 602 -26.92 17.01 23.72
C ASN A 602 -28.00 17.77 24.50
N HIS A 603 -27.67 18.97 25.01
CA HIS A 603 -28.66 19.83 25.64
C HIS A 603 -29.74 20.29 24.65
N GLU A 604 -29.39 20.62 23.40
CA GLU A 604 -30.39 20.92 22.35
C GLU A 604 -31.32 19.73 22.10
N PHE A 605 -30.78 18.51 22.01
CA PHE A 605 -31.58 17.27 21.89
C PHE A 605 -32.42 16.95 23.14
N THR A 606 -32.19 17.64 24.25
CA THR A 606 -32.98 17.49 25.48
C THR A 606 -34.03 18.61 25.61
N ALA A 607 -33.72 19.81 25.13
CA ALA A 607 -34.55 21.00 25.29
C ALA A 607 -35.55 21.21 24.15
N ASP A 608 -35.21 20.82 22.93
CA ASP A 608 -36.05 20.97 21.74
C ASP A 608 -37.02 19.78 21.59
N LEU A 609 -38.33 20.07 21.58
CA LEU A 609 -39.39 19.06 21.45
C LEU A 609 -39.33 18.29 20.13
N ASP A 610 -38.84 18.91 19.07
CA ASP A 610 -38.75 18.28 17.74
C ASP A 610 -37.53 17.34 17.64
N LEU A 611 -36.48 17.59 18.43
CA LEU A 611 -35.26 16.76 18.45
C LEU A 611 -35.26 15.71 19.56
N GLN A 612 -36.06 15.90 20.61
CA GLN A 612 -36.18 15.00 21.76
C GLN A 612 -36.42 13.52 21.37
N PRO A 613 -37.25 13.18 20.37
CA PRO A 613 -37.45 11.79 19.94
C PRO A 613 -36.19 11.10 19.41
N TYR A 614 -35.19 11.88 18.98
CA TYR A 614 -33.96 11.39 18.38
C TYR A 614 -32.78 11.32 19.36
N ARG A 615 -32.98 11.69 20.64
CA ARG A 615 -31.91 11.80 21.64
C ARG A 615 -31.12 10.51 21.86
N ASP A 616 -31.79 9.37 21.97
CA ASP A 616 -31.10 8.10 22.21
C ASP A 616 -30.25 7.69 20.99
N ARG A 617 -30.78 7.91 19.78
CA ARG A 617 -30.02 7.72 18.53
C ARG A 617 -28.87 8.69 18.41
N PHE A 618 -29.06 9.95 18.81
CA PHE A 618 -27.99 10.96 18.86
C PHE A 618 -26.86 10.48 19.77
N ASN A 619 -27.19 10.03 20.98
CA ASN A 619 -26.21 9.52 21.92
C ASN A 619 -25.47 8.31 21.33
N SER A 620 -26.16 7.29 20.84
CA SER A 620 -25.49 6.09 20.27
C SER A 620 -24.64 6.40 19.04
N THR A 621 -25.07 7.36 18.21
CA THR A 621 -24.39 7.73 16.96
C THR A 621 -23.16 8.61 17.19
N THR A 622 -23.19 9.44 18.24
CA THR A 622 -22.10 10.38 18.56
C THR A 622 -21.17 9.88 19.65
N ARG A 623 -21.62 8.93 20.50
CA ARG A 623 -20.85 8.31 21.57
C ARG A 623 -20.31 6.95 21.15
N ARG A 624 -19.47 6.95 20.13
CA ARG A 624 -18.80 5.77 19.58
C ARG A 624 -17.43 6.15 19.00
N PRO A 625 -16.49 5.20 18.83
CA PRO A 625 -15.16 5.49 18.32
C PRO A 625 -15.17 6.13 16.92
N THR A 626 -14.14 6.93 16.62
CA THR A 626 -13.90 7.53 15.30
C THR A 626 -13.24 6.58 14.32
N GLN A 627 -12.51 5.58 14.83
CA GLN A 627 -11.72 4.62 14.06
C GLN A 627 -10.42 5.23 13.52
N ILE A 628 -9.94 6.22 14.26
CA ILE A 628 -8.67 6.89 14.06
C ILE A 628 -7.90 6.66 15.36
N PRO A 629 -6.82 5.84 15.34
CA PRO A 629 -6.18 5.34 16.57
C PRO A 629 -5.84 6.45 17.57
N GLN A 630 -5.28 7.58 17.11
CA GLN A 630 -4.95 8.70 17.99
C GLN A 630 -6.17 9.33 18.66
N VAL A 631 -7.27 9.50 17.92
CA VAL A 631 -8.49 10.12 18.43
C VAL A 631 -9.12 9.20 19.47
N ASP A 632 -9.22 7.91 19.16
CA ASP A 632 -9.87 6.94 20.03
C ASP A 632 -9.06 6.72 21.31
N ALA A 633 -7.73 6.73 21.23
CA ALA A 633 -6.86 6.68 22.41
C ALA A 633 -7.00 7.92 23.33
N LYS A 634 -7.28 9.11 22.77
CA LYS A 634 -7.37 10.36 23.53
C LYS A 634 -8.78 10.69 24.05
N LEU A 635 -9.81 10.42 23.26
CA LEU A 635 -11.20 10.80 23.54
C LEU A 635 -12.11 9.63 23.88
N GLY A 636 -11.77 8.41 23.45
CA GLY A 636 -12.64 7.24 23.59
C GLY A 636 -13.84 7.32 22.66
N ASP A 637 -15.04 7.38 23.24
CA ASP A 637 -16.32 7.26 22.56
C ASP A 637 -16.88 8.62 22.10
N TYR A 638 -16.20 9.29 21.17
CA TYR A 638 -16.73 10.48 20.48
C TYR A 638 -16.58 10.34 18.97
N ASN A 639 -17.61 10.72 18.21
CA ASN A 639 -17.61 10.62 16.76
C ASN A 639 -17.78 11.97 16.06
N GLY A 640 -17.06 12.19 14.94
CA GLY A 640 -17.03 13.47 14.23
C GLY A 640 -18.35 13.88 13.57
N VAL A 641 -19.33 12.97 13.45
CA VAL A 641 -20.62 13.26 12.81
C VAL A 641 -21.36 14.41 13.49
N MET A 642 -21.13 14.62 14.79
CA MET A 642 -21.74 15.71 15.59
C MET A 642 -21.38 17.12 15.12
N PHE A 643 -20.32 17.28 14.31
CA PHE A 643 -19.86 18.58 13.82
C PHE A 643 -20.53 19.01 12.50
N SER A 644 -21.37 18.16 11.91
CA SER A 644 -22.04 18.43 10.64
C SER A 644 -23.51 18.06 10.69
N ALA A 645 -24.39 19.05 10.59
CA ALA A 645 -25.83 18.82 10.54
C ALA A 645 -26.23 17.87 9.39
N LYS A 646 -25.53 17.90 8.25
CA LYS A 646 -25.82 16.99 7.13
C LYS A 646 -25.51 15.54 7.49
N TRP A 647 -24.28 15.27 7.96
CA TRP A 647 -23.87 13.90 8.30
C TRP A 647 -24.60 13.37 9.53
N LEU A 648 -24.91 14.23 10.49
CA LEU A 648 -25.72 13.88 11.64
C LEU A 648 -27.16 13.56 11.24
N ALA A 649 -27.78 14.32 10.33
CA ALA A 649 -29.11 13.99 9.79
C ALA A 649 -29.12 12.63 9.09
N GLU A 650 -28.14 12.38 8.21
CA GLU A 650 -27.98 11.08 7.53
C GLU A 650 -27.82 9.92 8.52
N ALA A 651 -27.07 10.13 9.61
CA ALA A 651 -26.83 9.10 10.61
C ALA A 651 -28.04 8.87 11.55
N LEU A 652 -28.88 9.89 11.77
CA LEU A 652 -30.11 9.79 12.55
C LEU A 652 -31.31 9.24 11.75
N GLY A 653 -31.18 9.19 10.42
CA GLY A 653 -32.26 8.81 9.49
C GLY A 653 -33.28 9.93 9.26
N LEU A 654 -32.82 11.19 9.29
CA LEU A 654 -33.65 12.38 9.07
C LEU A 654 -33.58 12.80 7.60
N ASP A 655 -34.71 12.70 6.89
CA ASP A 655 -34.77 12.97 5.45
C ASP A 655 -35.63 14.21 5.10
N SER A 656 -36.42 14.74 6.03
CA SER A 656 -37.27 15.90 5.73
C SER A 656 -36.49 17.21 5.73
N LYS A 657 -36.87 18.14 4.86
CA LYS A 657 -36.28 19.49 4.81
C LYS A 657 -36.45 20.24 6.13
N GLN A 658 -37.53 19.98 6.86
CA GLN A 658 -37.84 20.62 8.13
C GLN A 658 -36.93 20.10 9.23
N GLU A 659 -36.80 18.77 9.40
CA GLU A 659 -35.89 18.16 10.38
C GLU A 659 -34.44 18.58 10.15
N LEU A 660 -34.00 18.66 8.89
CA LEU A 660 -32.67 19.13 8.56
C LEU A 660 -32.46 20.62 8.92
N ALA A 661 -33.49 21.44 8.79
CA ALA A 661 -33.43 22.86 9.17
C ALA A 661 -33.34 23.03 10.69
N GLU A 662 -34.08 22.22 11.46
CA GLU A 662 -34.02 22.18 12.92
C GLU A 662 -32.64 21.74 13.41
N LEU A 663 -32.11 20.65 12.85
CA LEU A 663 -30.77 20.16 13.21
C LEU A 663 -29.66 21.16 12.87
N ARG A 664 -29.76 21.86 11.73
CA ARG A 664 -28.85 22.96 11.39
C ARG A 664 -28.92 24.09 12.41
N ARG A 665 -30.11 24.42 12.91
CA ARG A 665 -30.29 25.45 13.93
C ARG A 665 -29.60 25.03 15.22
N ALA A 666 -29.83 23.81 15.70
CA ALA A 666 -29.20 23.28 16.90
C ALA A 666 -27.67 23.31 16.80
N VAL A 667 -27.09 22.76 15.72
CA VAL A 667 -25.64 22.76 15.48
C VAL A 667 -25.07 24.19 15.47
N ASN A 668 -25.70 25.12 14.74
CA ASN A 668 -25.23 26.51 14.67
C ASN A 668 -25.32 27.23 16.03
N GLN A 669 -26.36 26.96 16.83
CA GLN A 669 -26.50 27.51 18.18
C GLN A 669 -25.41 26.97 19.11
N THR A 670 -25.16 25.66 19.07
CA THR A 670 -24.07 25.04 19.83
C THR A 670 -22.72 25.67 19.46
N GLN A 671 -22.41 25.80 18.17
CA GLN A 671 -21.17 26.42 17.69
C GLN A 671 -20.98 27.84 18.23
N LYS A 672 -22.05 28.65 18.23
CA LYS A 672 -22.02 30.00 18.80
C LYS A 672 -21.77 29.98 20.32
N ARG A 673 -22.40 29.07 21.07
CA ARG A 673 -22.22 28.96 22.54
C ARG A 673 -20.81 28.52 22.94
N VAL A 674 -20.18 27.64 22.16
CA VAL A 674 -18.78 27.25 22.40
C VAL A 674 -17.77 28.26 21.86
N GLY A 675 -18.22 29.27 21.11
CA GLY A 675 -17.41 30.35 20.57
C GLY A 675 -16.78 30.07 19.20
N TRP A 676 -17.09 28.96 18.54
CA TRP A 676 -16.45 28.54 17.27
C TRP A 676 -16.89 29.36 16.04
N GLY A 677 -17.87 30.25 16.19
CA GLY A 677 -18.42 31.04 15.09
C GLY A 677 -19.20 30.18 14.10
N ASP A 678 -19.13 30.52 12.81
CA ASP A 678 -19.84 29.80 11.74
C ASP A 678 -19.00 28.66 11.10
N ARG A 679 -17.78 28.43 11.59
CA ARG A 679 -16.87 27.40 11.06
C ARG A 679 -17.08 26.07 11.79
N SER A 680 -16.93 24.96 11.07
CA SER A 680 -16.91 23.62 11.66
C SER A 680 -15.56 22.95 11.44
N PRO A 681 -15.04 22.19 12.43
CA PRO A 681 -13.87 21.33 12.22
C PRO A 681 -14.14 20.22 11.19
N ALA A 682 -15.40 19.99 10.80
CA ALA A 682 -15.79 18.99 9.82
C ALA A 682 -16.13 19.58 8.44
N ASP A 683 -15.74 20.82 8.14
CA ASP A 683 -16.04 21.48 6.87
C ASP A 683 -15.21 20.93 5.70
N TRP A 684 -13.92 20.63 5.94
CA TRP A 684 -12.95 20.26 4.92
C TRP A 684 -12.22 18.98 5.30
N TRP A 685 -12.02 18.11 4.31
CA TRP A 685 -11.19 16.92 4.45
C TRP A 685 -10.36 16.73 3.18
N CYS A 686 -9.28 15.98 3.30
CA CYS A 686 -8.32 15.76 2.24
C CYS A 686 -8.25 14.27 1.87
N ILE A 687 -8.05 13.99 0.57
CA ILE A 687 -7.62 12.69 0.08
C ILE A 687 -6.40 12.87 -0.82
N LEU A 688 -5.42 12.01 -0.62
CA LEU A 688 -4.15 11.97 -1.33
C LEU A 688 -4.06 10.67 -2.12
N LEU A 689 -3.56 10.77 -3.35
CA LEU A 689 -3.08 9.66 -4.16
C LEU A 689 -1.66 9.99 -4.61
N ALA A 690 -0.70 9.16 -4.24
CA ALA A 690 0.69 9.28 -4.58
C ALA A 690 1.17 8.02 -5.34
N ASP A 691 2.03 8.20 -6.34
CA ASP A 691 2.57 7.14 -7.18
C ASP A 691 4.05 7.41 -7.50
N GLY A 692 4.87 6.37 -7.38
CA GLY A 692 6.32 6.44 -7.59
C GLY A 692 6.69 6.61 -9.07
N ASP A 693 7.49 7.62 -9.37
CA ASP A 693 7.74 7.97 -10.77
C ASP A 693 8.66 6.98 -11.48
N GLY A 694 8.09 6.25 -12.43
CA GLY A 694 8.87 5.48 -13.40
C GLY A 694 9.42 4.17 -12.85
N MET A 695 8.67 3.49 -11.97
CA MET A 695 9.01 2.19 -11.40
C MET A 695 9.49 1.15 -12.41
N GLY A 696 8.90 1.12 -13.61
CA GLY A 696 9.36 0.24 -14.69
C GLY A 696 10.84 0.42 -15.07
N ASN A 697 11.41 1.63 -14.93
CA ASN A 697 12.82 1.89 -15.20
C ASN A 697 13.74 1.42 -14.07
N TYR A 698 13.24 1.35 -12.82
CA TYR A 698 13.97 0.77 -11.70
C TYR A 698 14.07 -0.74 -11.84
N VAL A 699 12.96 -1.43 -12.14
CA VAL A 699 12.95 -2.89 -12.39
C VAL A 699 13.85 -3.28 -13.57
N ARG A 700 13.92 -2.44 -14.61
CA ARG A 700 14.84 -2.63 -15.76
C ARG A 700 16.31 -2.39 -15.41
N GLY A 701 16.59 -1.71 -14.29
CA GLY A 701 17.93 -1.30 -13.90
C GLY A 701 18.45 -0.05 -14.63
N HIS A 702 17.61 0.69 -15.37
CA HIS A 702 18.03 1.93 -16.05
C HIS A 702 18.36 3.08 -15.08
N LYS A 703 17.85 2.99 -13.85
CA LYS A 703 18.10 3.95 -12.76
C LYS A 703 19.29 3.55 -11.87
N LEU A 704 19.92 2.40 -12.14
CA LEU A 704 21.09 1.97 -11.40
C LEU A 704 22.34 2.72 -11.86
N GLU A 705 23.16 3.10 -10.90
CA GLU A 705 24.49 3.65 -11.15
C GLU A 705 25.47 2.64 -11.79
N LYS A 706 26.69 3.10 -12.06
CA LYS A 706 27.79 2.24 -12.52
C LYS A 706 28.20 1.23 -11.45
N TYR A 707 28.73 0.08 -11.89
CA TYR A 707 29.16 -1.01 -10.98
C TYR A 707 30.06 -0.54 -9.83
N ARG A 708 30.94 0.44 -10.06
CA ARG A 708 31.80 1.03 -9.03
C ARG A 708 31.06 1.47 -7.77
N GLU A 709 29.88 2.07 -7.91
CA GLU A 709 29.14 2.62 -6.76
C GLU A 709 28.63 1.53 -5.81
N TYR A 710 28.45 0.30 -6.32
CA TYR A 710 27.99 -0.86 -5.55
C TYR A 710 29.13 -1.72 -5.02
N LEU A 711 30.38 -1.45 -5.40
CA LEU A 711 31.52 -2.20 -4.89
C LEU A 711 31.90 -1.72 -3.49
N ALA A 712 32.33 -2.67 -2.66
CA ALA A 712 32.98 -2.34 -1.41
C ALA A 712 34.23 -1.46 -1.66
N THR A 713 34.45 -0.49 -0.77
CA THR A 713 35.44 0.58 -0.97
C THR A 713 36.87 0.05 -1.23
N ASN A 714 37.27 -0.99 -0.51
CA ASN A 714 38.56 -1.68 -0.66
C ASN A 714 38.67 -2.39 -2.02
N ILE A 715 37.61 -3.05 -2.48
CA ILE A 715 37.55 -3.79 -3.75
C ILE A 715 37.67 -2.83 -4.93
N ALA A 716 36.91 -1.74 -4.93
CA ALA A 716 37.00 -0.71 -5.96
C ALA A 716 38.41 -0.11 -6.06
N SER A 717 39.05 0.11 -4.90
CA SER A 717 40.42 0.63 -4.83
C SER A 717 41.45 -0.36 -5.39
N GLN A 718 41.36 -1.64 -5.00
CA GLN A 718 42.24 -2.71 -5.50
C GLN A 718 42.16 -2.86 -7.03
N ILE A 719 40.94 -2.82 -7.60
CA ILE A 719 40.75 -2.92 -9.07
C ILE A 719 41.38 -1.72 -9.77
N ASN A 720 41.14 -0.51 -9.28
CA ASN A 720 41.65 0.71 -9.92
C ASN A 720 43.18 0.84 -9.84
N GLN A 721 43.80 0.33 -8.78
CA GLN A 721 45.26 0.38 -8.60
C GLN A 721 46.00 -0.69 -9.40
N ASN A 722 45.41 -1.86 -9.64
CA ASN A 722 46.09 -2.96 -10.32
C ASN A 722 46.10 -2.77 -11.85
N PRO A 723 47.26 -2.57 -12.51
CA PRO A 723 47.33 -2.37 -13.96
C PRO A 723 46.93 -3.61 -14.78
N ASN A 724 46.99 -4.82 -14.20
CA ASN A 724 46.62 -6.07 -14.90
C ASN A 724 45.11 -6.28 -15.01
N LEU A 725 44.31 -5.40 -14.41
CA LEU A 725 42.85 -5.48 -14.35
C LEU A 725 42.15 -4.48 -15.29
N GLN A 726 42.75 -4.11 -16.43
CA GLN A 726 42.16 -3.12 -17.35
C GLN A 726 40.72 -3.44 -17.79
N PRO A 727 40.34 -4.69 -18.14
CA PRO A 727 38.95 -5.03 -18.45
C PRO A 727 38.00 -4.77 -17.28
N TRP A 728 38.45 -5.06 -16.06
CA TRP A 728 37.69 -4.79 -14.83
C TRP A 728 37.56 -3.29 -14.55
N LYS A 729 38.63 -2.51 -14.71
CA LYS A 729 38.57 -1.04 -14.58
C LYS A 729 37.55 -0.45 -15.55
N THR A 730 37.52 -0.98 -16.77
CA THR A 730 36.55 -0.58 -17.79
C THR A 730 35.14 -0.93 -17.33
N LEU A 731 34.90 -2.18 -16.92
CA LEU A 731 33.59 -2.64 -16.42
C LEU A 731 33.06 -1.75 -15.28
N ILE A 732 33.85 -1.56 -14.22
CA ILE A 732 33.35 -0.89 -13.02
C ILE A 732 33.11 0.61 -13.22
N ASN A 733 33.90 1.27 -14.08
CA ASN A 733 33.84 2.73 -14.28
C ASN A 733 32.98 3.16 -15.48
N GLN A 734 32.64 2.25 -16.40
CA GLN A 734 31.93 2.59 -17.64
C GLN A 734 30.59 1.85 -17.78
N THR A 735 30.41 0.69 -17.16
CA THR A 735 29.19 -0.12 -17.32
C THR A 735 28.20 0.13 -16.16
N PRO A 736 26.95 0.54 -16.45
CA PRO A 736 25.86 0.55 -15.48
C PRO A 736 25.62 -0.84 -14.89
N LYS A 737 25.35 -0.93 -13.58
CA LYS A 737 24.90 -2.18 -12.96
C LYS A 737 23.54 -2.56 -13.53
N ARG A 738 23.28 -3.86 -13.64
CA ARG A 738 21.96 -4.38 -14.03
C ARG A 738 21.20 -4.93 -12.84
N MET A 739 19.87 -4.94 -12.97
CA MET A 739 19.01 -5.58 -11.99
C MET A 739 19.14 -7.10 -12.11
N GLY A 740 19.75 -7.74 -11.12
CA GLY A 740 19.78 -9.20 -10.98
C GLY A 740 18.50 -9.77 -10.34
N PRO A 741 18.29 -11.09 -10.36
CA PRO A 741 17.15 -11.71 -9.69
C PRO A 741 17.11 -11.43 -8.19
N ALA A 742 18.24 -11.56 -7.48
CA ALA A 742 18.32 -11.31 -6.05
C ALA A 742 18.12 -9.82 -5.71
N THR A 743 18.78 -8.90 -6.43
CA THR A 743 18.56 -7.46 -6.23
C THR A 743 17.12 -7.05 -6.53
N HIS A 744 16.44 -7.68 -7.52
CA HIS A 744 15.02 -7.40 -7.77
C HIS A 744 14.13 -7.81 -6.59
N VAL A 745 14.36 -8.99 -6.00
CA VAL A 745 13.64 -9.42 -4.78
C VAL A 745 13.97 -8.49 -3.59
N GLY A 746 15.23 -8.05 -3.47
CA GLY A 746 15.66 -7.06 -2.49
C GLY A 746 14.97 -5.71 -2.65
N LEU A 747 14.80 -5.23 -3.90
CA LEU A 747 14.03 -4.03 -4.23
C LEU A 747 12.55 -4.17 -3.84
N ASN A 748 11.92 -5.31 -4.15
CA ASN A 748 10.53 -5.52 -3.78
C ASN A 748 10.35 -5.56 -2.26
N ARG A 749 11.35 -6.03 -1.51
CA ARG A 749 11.38 -5.91 -0.05
C ARG A 749 11.54 -4.46 0.41
N ALA A 750 12.36 -3.66 -0.26
CA ALA A 750 12.50 -2.24 0.03
C ALA A 750 11.16 -1.49 -0.10
N LEU A 751 10.41 -1.80 -1.16
CA LEU A 751 9.07 -1.25 -1.37
C LEU A 751 8.09 -1.63 -0.24
N LEU A 752 8.23 -2.81 0.37
CA LEU A 752 7.40 -3.22 1.52
C LEU A 752 7.71 -2.40 2.78
N ASP A 753 8.96 -2.05 3.04
CA ASP A 753 9.30 -1.22 4.20
C ASP A 753 8.63 0.16 4.10
N PHE A 754 8.62 0.74 2.90
CA PHE A 754 7.88 1.96 2.63
C PHE A 754 6.36 1.76 2.79
N SER A 755 5.77 0.83 2.02
CA SER A 755 4.32 0.71 1.92
C SER A 755 3.65 0.16 3.18
N ASN A 756 4.27 -0.81 3.85
CA ASN A 756 3.65 -1.55 4.96
C ASN A 756 4.08 -1.05 6.34
N ARG A 757 5.17 -0.27 6.44
CA ARG A 757 5.66 0.22 7.74
C ARG A 757 5.69 1.74 7.81
N LEU A 758 6.44 2.40 6.92
CA LEU A 758 6.58 3.86 6.94
C LEU A 758 5.24 4.55 6.69
N VAL A 759 4.51 4.17 5.65
CA VAL A 759 3.24 4.81 5.30
C VAL A 759 2.19 4.68 6.44
N PRO A 760 1.89 3.47 6.98
CA PRO A 760 0.96 3.36 8.11
C PRO A 760 1.42 4.10 9.36
N TYR A 761 2.72 4.07 9.67
CA TYR A 761 3.25 4.80 10.82
C TYR A 761 3.07 6.32 10.65
N LEU A 762 3.52 6.88 9.53
CA LEU A 762 3.45 8.31 9.26
C LEU A 762 2.01 8.81 9.19
N VAL A 763 1.11 8.05 8.55
CA VAL A 763 -0.28 8.48 8.31
C VAL A 763 -1.21 8.24 9.49
N GLU A 764 -1.11 7.09 10.15
CA GLU A 764 -2.11 6.64 11.14
C GLU A 764 -1.64 6.71 12.59
N GLN A 765 -0.33 6.66 12.83
CA GLN A 765 0.24 6.65 14.19
C GLN A 765 0.87 7.98 14.56
N ARG A 766 1.57 8.64 13.64
CA ARG A 766 2.12 10.00 13.83
C ARG A 766 1.11 11.09 13.50
N HIS A 767 0.24 10.86 12.51
CA HIS A 767 -0.83 11.77 12.13
C HIS A 767 -2.22 11.16 12.37
N CYS A 768 -3.26 11.97 12.21
CA CYS A 768 -4.64 11.57 12.42
C CYS A 768 -5.33 11.08 11.12
N GLY A 769 -4.56 10.54 10.19
CA GLY A 769 -5.02 10.05 8.90
C GLY A 769 -5.45 8.58 8.91
N ARG A 770 -5.90 8.10 7.75
CA ARG A 770 -6.15 6.67 7.51
C ARG A 770 -5.70 6.25 6.12
N VAL A 771 -4.98 5.14 6.03
CA VAL A 771 -4.51 4.56 4.77
C VAL A 771 -5.65 3.73 4.16
N VAL A 772 -6.02 4.04 2.91
CA VAL A 772 -6.98 3.25 2.13
C VAL A 772 -6.27 2.14 1.37
N TYR A 773 -5.12 2.48 0.79
CA TYR A 773 -4.27 1.58 0.03
C TYR A 773 -2.81 2.03 0.15
N SER A 774 -1.91 1.08 0.32
CA SER A 774 -0.46 1.32 0.29
C SER A 774 0.22 0.05 -0.21
N GLY A 775 0.47 -0.01 -1.52
CA GLY A 775 0.99 -1.21 -2.18
C GLY A 775 2.20 -0.90 -3.04
N GLY A 776 3.39 -1.10 -2.49
CA GLY A 776 4.65 -0.78 -3.18
C GLY A 776 4.86 0.73 -3.28
N ASP A 777 4.72 1.28 -4.48
CA ASP A 777 4.91 2.71 -4.79
C ASP A 777 3.63 3.55 -4.72
N ASP A 778 2.47 2.90 -4.81
CA ASP A 778 1.16 3.54 -4.80
C ASP A 778 0.61 3.71 -3.39
N VAL A 779 0.30 4.95 -2.99
CA VAL A 779 -0.26 5.30 -1.68
C VAL A 779 -1.54 6.10 -1.84
N MET A 780 -2.58 5.70 -1.13
CA MET A 780 -3.84 6.44 -1.04
C MET A 780 -4.30 6.56 0.40
N ALA A 781 -4.47 7.79 0.85
CA ALA A 781 -4.79 8.11 2.24
C ALA A 781 -5.82 9.23 2.34
N VAL A 782 -6.65 9.18 3.38
CA VAL A 782 -7.56 10.27 3.77
C VAL A 782 -7.00 10.97 5.01
N LEU A 783 -7.03 12.29 5.00
CA LEU A 783 -6.32 13.13 5.96
C LEU A 783 -7.22 14.29 6.42
N PRO A 784 -7.11 14.73 7.70
CA PRO A 784 -7.59 16.05 8.08
C PRO A 784 -6.79 17.13 7.32
N LEU A 785 -7.40 18.31 7.13
CA LEU A 785 -6.75 19.41 6.42
C LEU A 785 -5.44 19.84 7.09
N GLU A 786 -5.41 19.78 8.42
CA GLU A 786 -4.29 20.18 9.27
C GLU A 786 -3.05 19.29 9.09
N ASP A 787 -3.25 18.01 8.71
CA ASP A 787 -2.14 17.06 8.53
C ASP A 787 -1.69 16.93 7.09
N ALA A 788 -2.51 17.41 6.13
CA ALA A 788 -2.34 17.13 4.72
C ALA A 788 -0.94 17.51 4.22
N LEU A 789 -0.48 18.73 4.50
CA LEU A 789 0.81 19.22 4.00
C LEU A 789 2.00 18.51 4.64
N SER A 790 1.96 18.26 5.95
CA SER A 790 3.02 17.54 6.66
C SER A 790 3.16 16.12 6.13
N VAL A 791 2.05 15.40 5.98
CA VAL A 791 2.05 14.03 5.44
C VAL A 791 2.53 13.99 3.99
N ILE A 792 2.08 14.91 3.12
CA ILE A 792 2.54 15.00 1.73
C ILE A 792 4.06 15.17 1.66
N HIS A 793 4.61 16.09 2.45
CA HIS A 793 6.05 16.28 2.51
C HIS A 793 6.76 15.03 3.05
N LEU A 794 6.30 14.48 4.17
CA LEU A 794 6.92 13.32 4.83
C LEU A 794 6.92 12.09 3.93
N LEU A 795 5.84 11.81 3.19
CA LEU A 795 5.79 10.70 2.25
C LEU A 795 6.84 10.86 1.14
N ARG A 796 7.03 12.08 0.62
CA ARG A 796 8.08 12.35 -0.37
C ARG A 796 9.48 12.19 0.23
N GLN A 797 9.72 12.68 1.45
CA GLN A 797 11.02 12.52 2.13
C GLN A 797 11.30 11.03 2.45
N ALA A 798 10.30 10.29 2.90
CA ALA A 798 10.38 8.85 3.18
C ALA A 798 10.68 8.07 1.90
N TRP A 799 10.09 8.48 0.77
CA TRP A 799 10.32 7.84 -0.52
C TRP A 799 11.76 8.05 -1.02
N CYS A 800 12.28 9.28 -0.94
CA CYS A 800 13.61 9.62 -1.46
C CYS A 800 14.75 9.46 -0.44
N GLY A 801 14.47 9.05 0.80
CA GLY A 801 15.48 8.96 1.86
C GLY A 801 16.02 10.33 2.31
N GLY A 802 15.16 11.35 2.30
CA GLY A 802 15.48 12.71 2.72
C GLY A 802 15.42 12.90 4.23
N THR A 803 15.20 14.13 4.70
CA THR A 803 15.20 14.47 6.13
C THR A 803 13.81 14.38 6.74
N ASP A 804 13.69 13.83 7.95
CA ASP A 804 12.47 13.93 8.76
C ASP A 804 12.53 15.19 9.64
N PRO A 805 11.62 16.18 9.46
CA PRO A 805 11.58 17.39 10.27
C PRO A 805 11.42 17.18 11.78
N ALA A 806 10.76 16.10 12.23
CA ALA A 806 10.61 15.84 13.66
C ALA A 806 11.76 15.03 14.27
N GLY A 807 12.71 14.56 13.46
CA GLY A 807 13.88 13.85 13.93
C GLY A 807 13.59 12.44 14.50
N GLU A 808 12.48 11.79 14.12
CA GLU A 808 12.24 10.39 14.47
C GLU A 808 13.04 9.44 13.54
N PHE A 809 13.42 9.94 12.36
CA PHE A 809 14.25 9.24 11.39
C PHE A 809 15.46 10.08 10.96
N GLU A 810 16.62 9.42 10.89
CA GLU A 810 17.84 10.00 10.32
C GLU A 810 18.20 9.35 8.97
N PRO A 811 18.59 10.14 7.95
CA PRO A 811 19.06 9.61 6.68
C PRO A 811 20.47 9.00 6.83
N HIS A 812 20.60 7.70 6.58
CA HIS A 812 21.88 6.97 6.67
C HIS A 812 22.14 6.16 5.41
N GLY A 813 22.81 6.76 4.42
CA GLY A 813 23.13 6.11 3.15
C GLY A 813 21.89 5.79 2.31
N ASP A 814 20.98 6.76 2.19
CA ASP A 814 19.67 6.63 1.53
C ASP A 814 18.70 5.65 2.23
N TYR A 815 18.97 5.26 3.47
CA TYR A 815 18.01 4.58 4.35
C TYR A 815 17.44 5.55 5.37
N TRP A 816 16.27 5.22 5.92
CA TRP A 816 15.74 5.87 7.12
C TRP A 816 16.01 5.00 8.34
N GLN A 817 16.78 5.53 9.28
CA GLN A 817 17.09 4.86 10.54
C GLN A 817 16.26 5.47 11.65
N THR A 818 15.60 4.63 12.44
CA THR A 818 14.86 5.10 13.63
C THR A 818 15.83 5.69 14.66
N VAL A 819 15.44 6.79 15.29
CA VAL A 819 16.21 7.44 16.35
C VAL A 819 15.88 6.85 17.71
N GLN A 820 16.88 6.69 18.57
CA GLN A 820 16.69 6.18 19.92
C GLN A 820 15.71 7.04 20.72
N ASP A 821 14.86 6.40 21.54
CA ASP A 821 13.82 7.04 22.37
C ASP A 821 12.73 7.79 21.58
N SER A 822 12.68 7.63 20.25
CA SER A 822 11.58 8.11 19.42
C SER A 822 10.40 7.14 19.42
N THR A 823 9.18 7.65 19.18
CA THR A 823 7.99 6.81 18.98
C THR A 823 8.17 5.86 17.78
N ALA A 824 8.93 6.26 16.75
CA ALA A 824 9.24 5.40 15.62
C ALA A 824 10.05 4.16 16.05
N ALA A 825 11.03 4.33 16.95
CA ALA A 825 11.81 3.21 17.49
C ALA A 825 10.97 2.29 18.38
N GLU A 826 10.01 2.82 19.14
CA GLU A 826 9.09 2.01 19.95
C GLU A 826 8.18 1.13 19.09
N VAL A 827 7.65 1.68 17.99
CA VAL A 827 6.67 1.00 17.13
C VAL A 827 7.35 0.09 16.10
N LEU A 828 8.36 0.60 15.39
CA LEU A 828 9.00 -0.10 14.27
C LEU A 828 10.25 -0.89 14.71
N GLY A 829 10.71 -0.67 15.93
CA GLY A 829 11.96 -1.19 16.48
C GLY A 829 13.18 -0.39 16.02
N MET A 830 14.27 -0.49 16.77
CA MET A 830 15.56 0.10 16.40
C MET A 830 16.14 -0.57 15.16
N ARG A 831 15.99 0.07 13.98
CA ARG A 831 16.40 -0.48 12.69
C ARG A 831 16.56 0.57 11.59
N ARG A 832 17.21 0.16 10.51
CA ARG A 832 17.13 0.82 9.20
C ARG A 832 15.96 0.27 8.38
N LEU A 833 15.26 1.18 7.73
CA LEU A 833 14.16 0.94 6.80
C LEU A 833 14.59 1.42 5.42
N PHE A 834 14.29 0.60 4.41
CA PHE A 834 14.59 0.95 3.04
C PHE A 834 13.80 2.18 2.57
N THR A 835 14.45 2.98 1.73
CA THR A 835 13.78 3.97 0.88
C THR A 835 14.13 3.68 -0.58
N MET A 836 13.62 4.46 -1.53
CA MET A 836 14.03 4.36 -2.94
C MET A 836 15.29 5.18 -3.25
N GLY A 837 15.73 6.00 -2.29
CA GLY A 837 16.93 6.82 -2.34
C GLY A 837 16.80 8.13 -3.09
N LYS A 838 17.85 8.97 -3.01
CA LYS A 838 17.82 10.41 -3.34
C LYS A 838 17.35 10.79 -4.75
N GLY A 839 17.43 9.86 -5.71
CA GLY A 839 16.99 10.06 -7.09
C GLY A 839 15.54 9.67 -7.36
N ALA A 840 14.83 9.14 -6.36
CA ALA A 840 13.45 8.72 -6.47
C ALA A 840 12.50 9.90 -6.26
N THR A 841 11.55 10.04 -7.18
CA THR A 841 10.52 11.07 -7.12
C THR A 841 9.15 10.43 -7.07
N MET A 842 8.16 11.20 -6.63
CA MET A 842 6.79 10.75 -6.44
C MET A 842 5.84 11.85 -6.92
N SER A 843 4.88 11.47 -7.77
CA SER A 843 3.83 12.37 -8.22
C SER A 843 2.59 12.20 -7.35
N MET A 844 1.94 13.30 -6.98
CA MET A 844 0.84 13.31 -6.02
C MET A 844 -0.36 14.12 -6.52
N GLY A 845 -1.54 13.50 -6.52
CA GLY A 845 -2.83 14.17 -6.62
C GLY A 845 -3.43 14.38 -5.24
N VAL A 846 -3.81 15.61 -4.92
CA VAL A 846 -4.38 15.99 -3.62
C VAL A 846 -5.72 16.66 -3.85
N VAL A 847 -6.79 16.12 -3.27
CA VAL A 847 -8.12 16.72 -3.34
C VAL A 847 -8.57 17.14 -1.95
N ILE A 848 -8.91 18.42 -1.81
CA ILE A 848 -9.47 19.01 -0.60
C ILE A 848 -10.94 19.27 -0.86
N ALA A 849 -11.82 18.52 -0.21
CA ALA A 849 -13.24 18.53 -0.50
C ALA A 849 -14.05 19.16 0.64
N TYR A 850 -14.98 20.04 0.28
CA TYR A 850 -15.98 20.51 1.23
C TYR A 850 -17.00 19.40 1.54
N ARG A 851 -17.49 19.32 2.77
CA ARG A 851 -18.40 18.28 3.29
C ARG A 851 -19.66 17.98 2.44
N SER A 852 -20.08 18.91 1.59
CA SER A 852 -21.25 18.69 0.72
C SER A 852 -20.92 17.94 -0.57
N VAL A 853 -19.65 17.86 -0.97
CA VAL A 853 -19.21 17.26 -2.24
C VAL A 853 -19.33 15.73 -2.18
N PRO A 854 -20.00 15.08 -3.15
CA PRO A 854 -20.11 13.63 -3.20
C PRO A 854 -18.77 12.92 -3.41
N LEU A 855 -18.57 11.78 -2.74
CA LEU A 855 -17.33 10.98 -2.85
C LEU A 855 -16.97 10.59 -4.30
N PRO A 856 -17.90 10.17 -5.19
CA PRO A 856 -17.54 9.86 -6.57
C PRO A 856 -16.87 11.03 -7.30
N THR A 857 -17.37 12.25 -7.09
CA THR A 857 -16.79 13.48 -7.66
C THR A 857 -15.41 13.74 -7.10
N VAL A 858 -15.21 13.55 -5.79
CA VAL A 858 -13.89 13.69 -5.14
C VAL A 858 -12.89 12.72 -5.76
N LEU A 859 -13.27 11.45 -5.91
CA LEU A 859 -12.41 10.41 -6.44
C LEU A 859 -12.07 10.68 -7.93
N GLU A 860 -13.04 11.06 -8.76
CA GLU A 860 -12.78 11.45 -10.15
C GLU A 860 -11.76 12.58 -10.26
N ASN A 861 -11.90 13.62 -9.43
CA ASN A 861 -10.96 14.72 -9.38
C ASN A 861 -9.58 14.29 -8.88
N LEU A 862 -9.48 13.27 -8.01
CA LEU A 862 -8.23 12.73 -7.47
C LEU A 862 -7.40 12.05 -8.56
N TRP A 863 -7.99 11.14 -9.33
CA TRP A 863 -7.26 10.51 -10.45
C TRP A 863 -6.93 11.50 -11.56
N GLN A 864 -7.79 12.50 -11.81
CA GLN A 864 -7.46 13.56 -12.75
C GLN A 864 -6.26 14.40 -12.26
N ALA A 865 -6.22 14.74 -10.96
CA ALA A 865 -5.11 15.49 -10.37
C ALA A 865 -3.78 14.72 -10.48
N GLU A 866 -3.78 13.44 -10.16
CA GLU A 866 -2.58 12.60 -10.19
C GLU A 866 -2.12 12.32 -11.64
N LYS A 867 -2.99 11.69 -12.45
CA LYS A 867 -2.62 11.18 -13.78
C LYS A 867 -2.53 12.25 -14.85
N GLU A 868 -3.49 13.17 -14.87
CA GLU A 868 -3.64 14.14 -15.96
C GLU A 868 -2.92 15.48 -15.69
N ARG A 869 -2.51 15.73 -14.44
CA ARG A 869 -1.82 16.98 -14.04
C ARG A 869 -0.45 16.70 -13.43
N ALA A 870 -0.38 16.08 -12.25
CA ALA A 870 0.87 15.86 -11.52
C ALA A 870 1.92 15.09 -12.34
N LYS A 871 1.56 13.93 -12.91
CA LYS A 871 2.46 13.15 -13.77
C LYS A 871 2.80 13.79 -15.11
N LYS A 872 2.07 14.83 -15.53
CA LYS A 872 2.32 15.57 -16.77
C LYS A 872 3.20 16.79 -16.57
N LEU A 873 3.57 17.12 -15.34
CA LEU A 873 4.58 18.14 -15.10
C LEU A 873 5.93 17.73 -15.71
N PRO A 874 6.76 18.70 -16.16
CA PRO A 874 8.06 18.42 -16.75
C PRO A 874 8.92 17.55 -15.84
N GLY A 875 9.31 16.37 -16.35
CA GLY A 875 10.11 15.40 -15.60
C GLY A 875 9.38 14.74 -14.41
N LYS A 876 8.04 14.78 -14.36
CA LYS A 876 7.20 14.26 -13.25
C LYS A 876 7.49 14.95 -11.92
N ASP A 877 7.65 14.25 -10.80
CA ASP A 877 7.82 14.81 -9.45
C ASP A 877 6.84 15.95 -9.16
N GLY A 878 5.59 15.73 -9.56
CA GLY A 878 4.58 16.78 -9.61
C GLY A 878 3.58 16.64 -8.48
N LEU A 879 3.10 17.76 -7.95
CA LEU A 879 1.96 17.81 -7.05
C LEU A 879 0.83 18.59 -7.71
N CYS A 880 -0.38 18.06 -7.66
CA CYS A 880 -1.58 18.76 -8.10
C CYS A 880 -2.60 18.81 -6.96
N PHE A 881 -2.92 20.02 -6.52
CA PHE A 881 -3.95 20.28 -5.51
C PHE A 881 -5.24 20.71 -6.20
N ARG A 882 -6.37 20.11 -5.82
CA ARG A 882 -7.72 20.51 -6.26
C ARG A 882 -8.61 20.74 -5.06
N VAL A 883 -9.05 21.98 -4.86
CA VAL A 883 -10.01 22.35 -3.82
C VAL A 883 -11.41 22.37 -4.43
N LEU A 884 -12.29 21.51 -3.92
CA LEU A 884 -13.67 21.35 -4.39
C LEU A 884 -14.63 22.06 -3.43
N TYR A 885 -15.22 23.16 -3.89
CA TYR A 885 -16.16 23.95 -3.11
C TYR A 885 -17.59 23.40 -3.24
N GLY A 886 -18.42 23.63 -2.21
CA GLY A 886 -19.84 23.27 -2.25
C GLY A 886 -20.66 24.00 -3.33
N SER A 887 -20.14 25.11 -3.87
CA SER A 887 -20.73 25.84 -5.00
C SER A 887 -20.52 25.17 -6.36
N GLY A 888 -19.66 24.15 -6.43
CA GLY A 888 -19.22 23.52 -7.69
C GLY A 888 -17.95 24.14 -8.29
N ASN A 889 -17.41 25.21 -7.69
CA ASN A 889 -16.13 25.78 -8.11
C ASN A 889 -14.98 24.83 -7.78
N VAL A 890 -13.91 24.88 -8.59
CA VAL A 890 -12.68 24.13 -8.38
C VAL A 890 -11.50 25.10 -8.45
N LEU A 891 -10.69 25.14 -7.40
CA LEU A 891 -9.35 25.75 -7.45
C LEU A 891 -8.35 24.64 -7.73
N GLU A 892 -7.57 24.77 -8.79
CA GLU A 892 -6.52 23.82 -9.15
C GLU A 892 -5.16 24.54 -9.17
N ALA A 893 -4.18 23.95 -8.49
CA ALA A 893 -2.81 24.46 -8.44
C ALA A 893 -1.82 23.30 -8.57
N VAL A 894 -0.74 23.53 -9.31
CA VAL A 894 0.32 22.54 -9.54
C VAL A 894 1.65 23.06 -8.99
N LEU A 895 2.42 22.17 -8.36
CA LEU A 895 3.69 22.49 -7.72
C LEU A 895 4.73 21.42 -8.04
N LYS A 896 5.96 21.81 -8.35
CA LYS A 896 7.07 20.86 -8.49
C LYS A 896 7.54 20.38 -7.11
N GLY A 897 7.83 19.09 -6.97
CA GLY A 897 8.18 18.46 -5.69
C GLY A 897 9.38 19.06 -4.98
N GLU A 898 10.39 19.51 -5.72
CA GLU A 898 11.57 20.20 -5.15
C GLU A 898 11.23 21.54 -4.50
N LEU A 899 10.14 22.19 -4.90
CA LEU A 899 9.68 23.47 -4.37
C LEU A 899 8.77 23.32 -3.12
N LEU A 900 8.35 22.08 -2.81
CA LEU A 900 7.39 21.81 -1.75
C LEU A 900 7.89 22.23 -0.36
N ALA A 901 9.17 22.01 -0.06
CA ALA A 901 9.74 22.31 1.26
C ALA A 901 9.66 23.82 1.56
N ALA A 902 10.19 24.65 0.66
CA ALA A 902 10.16 26.11 0.80
C ALA A 902 8.72 26.65 0.86
N TRP A 903 7.82 26.11 0.02
CA TRP A 903 6.42 26.49 0.02
C TRP A 903 5.70 26.13 1.34
N ARG A 904 5.99 24.97 1.92
CA ARG A 904 5.45 24.53 3.21
C ARG A 904 5.95 25.39 4.37
N GLU A 905 7.26 25.63 4.44
CA GLU A 905 7.87 26.44 5.51
C GLU A 905 7.24 27.85 5.57
N LEU A 906 6.99 28.44 4.40
CA LEU A 906 6.29 29.73 4.31
C LEU A 906 4.87 29.67 4.89
N LEU A 907 4.13 28.58 4.63
CA LEU A 907 2.78 28.36 5.15
C LEU A 907 2.73 28.08 6.65
N GLU A 908 3.78 27.48 7.20
CA GLU A 908 3.91 27.21 8.64
C GLU A 908 4.18 28.50 9.42
N GLN A 909 4.93 29.43 8.83
CA GLN A 909 5.26 30.73 9.43
C GLN A 909 4.16 31.80 9.24
N ALA A 910 3.26 31.61 8.28
CA ALA A 910 2.19 32.57 7.98
C ALA A 910 1.09 32.60 9.05
N ASN A 911 0.69 33.81 9.46
CA ASN A 911 -0.46 34.06 10.33
C ASN A 911 -1.71 34.46 9.51
N ASP A 912 -2.86 34.60 10.19
CA ASP A 912 -4.13 34.99 9.56
C ASP A 912 -4.07 36.34 8.82
N ASP A 913 -3.18 37.25 9.24
CA ASP A 913 -2.99 38.54 8.59
C ASP A 913 -2.27 38.41 7.23
N VAL A 914 -1.70 37.26 6.86
CA VAL A 914 -1.01 37.05 5.57
C VAL A 914 -2.00 36.80 4.43
N SER A 915 -3.10 36.09 4.70
CA SER A 915 -4.07 35.70 3.67
C SER A 915 -4.63 36.88 2.84
N PRO A 916 -5.02 38.04 3.43
CA PRO A 916 -5.46 39.19 2.64
C PRO A 916 -4.38 39.78 1.72
N LEU A 917 -3.09 39.66 2.07
CA LEU A 917 -2.00 40.04 1.17
C LEU A 917 -1.96 39.10 -0.05
N LEU A 918 -2.06 37.79 0.16
CA LEU A 918 -2.02 36.80 -0.91
C LEU A 918 -3.15 37.01 -1.92
N TYR A 919 -4.40 37.25 -1.47
CA TYR A 919 -5.50 37.57 -2.40
C TYR A 919 -5.30 38.88 -3.16
N ARG A 920 -4.65 39.87 -2.54
CA ARG A 920 -4.29 41.11 -3.23
C ARG A 920 -3.24 40.86 -4.30
N LEU A 921 -2.18 40.12 -3.98
CA LEU A 921 -1.14 39.72 -4.94
C LEU A 921 -1.75 38.99 -6.14
N VAL A 922 -2.67 38.06 -5.88
CA VAL A 922 -3.41 37.33 -6.91
C VAL A 922 -4.18 38.26 -7.88
N THR A 923 -4.61 39.44 -7.41
CA THR A 923 -5.39 40.40 -8.19
C THR A 923 -4.52 41.45 -8.89
N GLU A 924 -3.46 41.91 -8.22
CA GLU A 924 -2.60 43.02 -8.67
C GLU A 924 -1.39 42.55 -9.52
N LEU A 925 -0.80 41.38 -9.24
CA LEU A 925 0.38 40.92 -9.99
C LEU A 925 0.15 40.85 -11.51
N PRO A 926 -0.97 40.33 -12.04
CA PRO A 926 -1.21 40.28 -13.48
C PRO A 926 -1.26 41.65 -14.16
N GLN A 927 -1.47 42.72 -13.38
CA GLN A 927 -1.52 44.10 -13.88
C GLN A 927 -0.14 44.77 -13.91
N HIS A 928 0.85 44.17 -13.25
CA HIS A 928 2.13 44.83 -12.93
C HIS A 928 3.37 44.02 -13.35
N CYS A 929 3.25 42.72 -13.57
CA CYS A 929 4.38 41.89 -13.97
C CYS A 929 3.98 40.80 -14.99
N TRP A 930 4.98 40.33 -15.73
CA TRP A 930 4.92 39.13 -16.56
C TRP A 930 6.14 38.25 -16.23
N LEU A 931 6.06 36.97 -16.58
CA LEU A 931 7.18 36.04 -16.42
C LEU A 931 8.36 36.53 -17.26
N SER A 932 9.50 36.84 -16.64
CA SER A 932 10.65 37.38 -17.37
C SER A 932 11.97 37.11 -16.68
N LYS A 933 13.05 37.09 -17.45
CA LYS A 933 14.42 36.96 -16.92
C LYS A 933 14.86 38.15 -16.05
N GLU A 934 14.10 39.25 -16.04
CA GLU A 934 14.42 40.47 -15.29
C GLU A 934 13.87 40.47 -13.84
N ARG A 935 13.24 39.37 -13.40
CA ARG A 935 12.72 39.16 -12.03
C ARG A 935 11.78 40.27 -11.57
N VAL A 936 10.82 40.61 -12.43
CA VAL A 936 9.85 41.70 -12.17
C VAL A 936 8.84 41.30 -11.08
N ILE A 937 8.61 40.00 -10.88
CA ILE A 937 7.68 39.46 -9.87
C ILE A 937 8.11 39.86 -8.45
N GLU A 938 9.38 39.67 -8.08
CA GLU A 938 9.93 40.05 -6.77
C GLU A 938 9.68 41.54 -6.46
N LYS A 939 10.02 42.42 -7.41
CA LYS A 939 9.84 43.87 -7.26
C LYS A 939 8.36 44.24 -7.10
N ALA A 940 7.48 43.57 -7.84
CA ALA A 940 6.04 43.76 -7.73
C ALA A 940 5.51 43.31 -6.35
N ILE A 941 5.93 42.13 -5.87
CA ILE A 941 5.55 41.63 -4.54
C ILE A 941 5.99 42.60 -3.45
N ALA A 942 7.27 43.01 -3.46
CA ALA A 942 7.80 43.97 -2.48
C ALA A 942 7.04 45.31 -2.53
N SER A 943 6.73 45.82 -3.73
CA SER A 943 5.96 47.06 -3.87
C SER A 943 4.52 46.93 -3.37
N ILE A 944 3.84 45.80 -3.60
CA ILE A 944 2.45 45.60 -3.18
C ILE A 944 2.38 45.37 -1.67
N ALA A 945 3.34 44.64 -1.10
CA ALA A 945 3.42 44.37 0.32
C ALA A 945 3.68 45.66 1.14
N ASN A 946 4.49 46.59 0.63
CA ASN A 946 4.77 47.88 1.28
C ASN A 946 3.58 48.87 1.31
N ARG A 947 2.48 48.59 0.62
CA ARG A 947 1.27 49.46 0.60
C ARG A 947 0.29 49.20 1.78
N ARG A 948 0.73 48.54 2.85
CA ARG A 948 -0.15 48.09 3.96
C ARG A 948 -0.22 49.07 5.13
N GLU A 949 -1.37 49.09 5.82
CA GLU A 949 -1.59 49.76 7.12
C GLU A 949 -1.26 48.86 8.34
N LYS A 950 -1.03 47.55 8.13
CA LYS A 950 -0.66 46.58 9.19
C LYS A 950 0.73 45.99 8.94
N ASP A 951 1.54 45.88 9.98
CA ASP A 951 2.90 45.31 9.93
C ASP A 951 2.88 43.80 9.65
N ILE A 952 3.20 43.40 8.41
CA ILE A 952 3.62 42.03 8.10
C ILE A 952 5.15 41.97 8.35
N PRO A 953 5.67 40.91 9.00
CA PRO A 953 7.11 40.76 9.19
C PRO A 953 7.87 40.83 7.85
N SER A 954 8.93 41.65 7.79
CA SER A 954 9.75 41.81 6.58
C SER A 954 10.40 40.49 6.15
N GLU A 955 10.77 39.65 7.11
CA GLU A 955 11.33 38.31 6.88
C GLU A 955 10.36 37.40 6.10
N LEU A 956 9.07 37.45 6.41
CA LEU A 956 8.06 36.66 5.69
C LEU A 956 7.90 37.14 4.24
N ILE A 957 8.00 38.46 4.01
CA ILE A 957 7.97 39.03 2.66
C ILE A 957 9.20 38.59 1.86
N GLU A 958 10.39 38.60 2.47
CA GLU A 958 11.62 38.10 1.86
C GLU A 958 11.51 36.62 1.50
N GLN A 959 11.02 35.77 2.41
CA GLN A 959 10.79 34.34 2.14
C GLN A 959 9.76 34.11 1.03
N LEU A 960 8.66 34.88 1.00
CA LEU A 960 7.68 34.83 -0.08
C LEU A 960 8.33 35.17 -1.44
N CYS A 961 9.18 36.21 -1.47
CA CYS A 961 9.92 36.58 -2.67
C CYS A 961 10.88 35.47 -3.11
N GLN A 962 11.62 34.87 -2.16
CA GLN A 962 12.51 33.74 -2.44
C GLN A 962 11.76 32.54 -3.01
N CYS A 963 10.62 32.17 -2.44
CA CYS A 963 9.78 31.08 -2.93
C CYS A 963 9.27 31.35 -4.36
N CYS A 964 8.81 32.59 -4.63
CA CYS A 964 8.36 32.98 -5.96
C CYS A 964 9.52 33.00 -6.98
N ASN A 965 10.72 33.40 -6.56
CA ASN A 965 11.92 33.38 -7.41
C ASN A 965 12.35 31.96 -7.76
N GLN A 966 12.30 31.02 -6.81
CA GLN A 966 12.58 29.61 -7.09
C GLN A 966 11.58 29.02 -8.10
N TRP A 967 10.30 29.37 -7.97
CA TRP A 967 9.28 28.98 -8.94
C TRP A 967 9.52 29.64 -10.31
N GLU A 968 9.84 30.93 -10.37
CA GLU A 968 10.11 31.65 -11.63
C GLU A 968 11.33 31.07 -12.35
N ASP A 969 12.42 30.79 -11.62
CA ASP A 969 13.63 30.17 -12.15
C ASP A 969 13.31 28.77 -12.74
N TRP A 970 12.47 27.98 -12.09
CA TRP A 970 12.01 26.68 -12.60
C TRP A 970 11.11 26.81 -13.83
N ALA A 971 10.16 27.74 -13.81
CA ALA A 971 9.21 27.98 -14.89
C ALA A 971 9.92 28.44 -16.18
N LEU A 972 10.89 29.34 -16.06
CA LEU A 972 11.69 29.84 -17.19
C LEU A 972 12.55 28.74 -17.85
N GLN A 973 12.91 27.67 -17.14
CA GLN A 973 13.63 26.52 -17.70
C GLN A 973 12.71 25.60 -18.53
N HIS A 974 11.40 25.70 -18.35
CA HIS A 974 10.41 24.80 -18.93
C HIS A 974 9.29 25.55 -19.68
N GLU A 975 9.61 26.74 -20.20
CA GLU A 975 8.65 27.66 -20.82
C GLU A 975 7.70 26.98 -21.82
N GLY A 976 6.40 27.28 -21.70
CA GLY A 976 5.34 26.71 -22.53
C GLY A 976 4.88 25.31 -22.12
N GLN A 977 5.35 24.79 -20.99
CA GLN A 977 4.89 23.53 -20.41
C GLN A 977 3.95 23.77 -19.23
N LEU A 978 3.21 22.72 -18.83
CA LEU A 978 2.29 22.78 -17.71
C LEU A 978 2.99 23.28 -16.42
N GLY A 979 2.35 24.20 -15.69
CA GLY A 979 2.83 24.70 -14.40
C GLY A 979 3.75 25.92 -14.50
N THR A 980 4.05 26.41 -15.70
CA THR A 980 5.05 27.46 -15.94
C THR A 980 4.45 28.84 -16.23
N ASP A 981 3.12 28.94 -16.34
CA ASP A 981 2.46 30.20 -16.63
C ASP A 981 2.28 31.05 -15.37
N LEU A 982 2.22 32.37 -15.51
CA LEU A 982 1.94 33.26 -14.37
C LEU A 982 0.64 32.87 -13.65
N GLN A 983 -0.37 32.38 -14.39
CA GLN A 983 -1.62 31.91 -13.81
C GLN A 983 -1.43 30.72 -12.83
N ASP A 984 -0.43 29.87 -13.05
CA ASP A 984 -0.11 28.75 -12.16
C ASP A 984 0.45 29.26 -10.82
N LEU A 985 1.33 30.27 -10.85
CA LEU A 985 1.78 30.96 -9.63
C LEU A 985 0.61 31.59 -8.87
N LEU A 986 -0.30 32.29 -9.57
CA LEU A 986 -1.47 32.90 -8.91
C LEU A 986 -2.35 31.83 -8.25
N ASN A 987 -2.49 30.66 -8.87
CA ASN A 987 -3.24 29.56 -8.28
C ASN A 987 -2.54 28.98 -7.03
N LEU A 988 -1.20 28.93 -7.01
CA LEU A 988 -0.43 28.58 -5.81
C LEU A 988 -0.61 29.61 -4.69
N LEU A 989 -0.60 30.91 -5.01
CA LEU A 989 -0.87 31.97 -4.02
C LEU A 989 -2.30 31.86 -3.46
N ARG A 990 -3.31 31.56 -4.31
CA ARG A 990 -4.69 31.29 -3.88
C ARG A 990 -4.78 30.07 -2.98
N LEU A 991 -4.07 29.00 -3.31
CA LEU A 991 -4.02 27.79 -2.50
C LEU A 991 -3.42 28.08 -1.12
N MET A 992 -2.35 28.88 -1.06
CA MET A 992 -1.76 29.29 0.21
C MET A 992 -2.75 30.08 1.07
N ALA A 993 -3.42 31.08 0.48
CA ALA A 993 -4.44 31.85 1.17
C ALA A 993 -5.57 30.95 1.70
N PHE A 994 -5.98 29.94 0.91
CA PHE A 994 -6.97 28.95 1.32
C PHE A 994 -6.51 28.16 2.57
N PHE A 995 -5.29 27.62 2.58
CA PHE A 995 -4.79 26.88 3.75
C PHE A 995 -4.78 27.74 5.01
N ILE A 996 -4.37 29.00 4.91
CA ILE A 996 -4.36 29.94 6.04
C ILE A 996 -5.80 30.22 6.51
N ASP A 997 -6.70 30.59 5.60
CA ASP A 997 -8.08 30.95 5.92
C ASP A 997 -8.90 29.81 6.53
N LYS A 998 -8.65 28.57 6.07
CA LYS A 998 -9.49 27.42 6.37
C LYS A 998 -8.95 26.52 7.47
N ARG A 999 -7.77 26.79 8.03
CA ARG A 999 -7.32 26.19 9.28
C ARG A 999 -8.36 26.44 10.38
N PHE A 1000 -8.71 25.39 11.12
CA PHE A 1000 -9.63 25.51 12.24
C PHE A 1000 -8.85 25.59 13.56
N VAL A 1001 -8.88 26.75 14.22
CA VAL A 1001 -8.30 26.93 15.55
C VAL A 1001 -9.41 27.39 16.50
N PRO A 1002 -9.75 26.62 17.55
CA PRO A 1002 -10.77 27.04 18.49
C PRO A 1002 -10.33 28.29 19.26
N PRO A 1003 -11.22 29.27 19.50
CA PRO A 1003 -10.89 30.51 20.20
C PRO A 1003 -10.52 30.29 21.66
N GLY A 1004 -9.60 31.12 22.18
CA GLY A 1004 -9.10 31.04 23.56
C GLY A 1004 -7.94 30.06 23.79
N SER A 1005 -7.47 29.36 22.75
CA SER A 1005 -6.37 28.40 22.82
C SER A 1005 -4.96 29.02 22.95
N ASN A 1006 -4.82 30.34 22.78
CA ASN A 1006 -3.53 31.05 22.94
C ASN A 1006 -3.15 31.34 24.41
N GLN A 1007 -3.91 30.88 25.41
CA GLN A 1007 -3.64 31.14 26.83
C GLN A 1007 -2.90 30.02 27.57
N ASP A 1008 -2.80 28.81 26.99
CA ASP A 1008 -1.96 27.74 27.54
C ASP A 1008 -0.66 27.72 26.73
N GLY A 1009 0.37 28.35 27.27
CA GLY A 1009 1.69 28.53 26.65
C GLY A 1009 2.48 27.23 26.44
N ILE A 1010 2.00 26.37 25.55
CA ILE A 1010 2.81 25.36 24.88
C ILE A 1010 2.67 25.60 23.38
N ASP A 1011 3.64 26.35 22.87
CA ASP A 1011 3.87 26.62 21.45
C ASP A 1011 4.38 25.34 20.76
N GLU A 1012 3.53 24.30 20.67
CA GLU A 1012 3.78 23.11 19.83
C GLU A 1012 3.45 23.37 18.35
N SER A 1013 3.02 24.58 17.99
CA SER A 1013 2.93 25.02 16.59
C SER A 1013 4.29 25.23 15.92
N ARG A 1014 5.41 25.15 16.65
CA ARG A 1014 6.76 25.44 16.14
C ARG A 1014 7.67 24.23 16.02
N GLY A 1015 7.15 23.02 16.13
CA GLY A 1015 7.91 21.82 15.77
C GLY A 1015 7.14 20.54 16.02
N PHE A 1016 6.38 20.07 15.02
CA PHE A 1016 5.94 18.68 14.88
C PHE A 1016 5.70 18.32 13.41
#